data_AF-A0A225VBW5-F1
#
_entry.id   AF-A0A225VBW5-F1
#
_cell.length_a   1.000
_cell.length_b   1.000
_cell.length_c   1.000
_cell.angle_alpha   90.00
_cell.angle_beta   90.00
_cell.angle_gamma   90.00
#
_symmetry.space_group_name_H-M   'P 1'
#
loop_
_entity.id
_entity.type
_entity.pdbx_description
1 polymer ?
#
loop_
_entity_poly.entity_id
_entity_poly.type
_entity_poly.pdbx_seq_one_letter_code
_entity_poly.pdbx_strand_id
1 'polypeptide(L)'
;MESLMRLSEHCRTETEQNLCNVAASWDFSKASMLVSDDVIDSAKVDFLTRLAVTSRMALPELVRLVRGQTVSDPRPNKDPYEPPRPPQPDLVERWQRWNENVVTHGVVPEWMQGRPARQHRRPRNHGSLADHLLEVRLHIRKGQDDGRYIVVNSALLGRLPEVFLSPEVVVDKDGGIDVRAIDDYSFPEGGSVNDFTDRKNLPEIHYNPPSDIAKRIWSLREEHPQATILIMLGDARACHAHMFAFVIDGLLVIDLACGFGWCRSPAWYFVPGALINGLYEQGFPGVNLDPPLVGSFWCDDHTCAEVDEGFRCFTANLALRRAMATVLGPSAITWSHSGRALGLLWDTKLGEVTIPLEKFHKARVRVDAVIARGVVHKTDLLQLLGSLHHALTCWPPARSFFQRVQLVATSLRRHGSCRLPGPVVEDLKGLRTILTEHDRFNSIPVAPFANAATPSVHVHMDASNDGLCVLEPSLCQYIRVQFTDGTSHDLATNSINIRELQSAVLAALHWGPIWSRIHTHRPLHVCCWIDNTSAVSWTQRRSSRQPRAQLYNRLLSLAGFQYGLVCTAKHVPEKMNVMADAGSRAWATTHPLFDIWTNLSFGSRSSSLRQSLEALGGMLRSHALADSTTPKYHGHWSQWRQFCKLMAWPEYLDDDRRVVNTKLGLFDIYCWRYGWNSDHRGNKYSTILLKLASIRWYHRRFVGIEIVPSPSFEILMR
;
A
#
# COMPACT_ATOMS: atom_id res chain seq x y z
N MET A 1 -12.63 2.15 36.72
CA MET A 1 -11.91 3.26 36.03
C MET A 1 -11.49 4.34 37.00
N GLU A 2 -12.41 4.95 37.76
CA GLU A 2 -12.05 6.00 38.73
C GLU A 2 -11.00 5.56 39.76
N SER A 3 -11.13 4.36 40.32
CA SER A 3 -10.11 3.81 41.25
C SER A 3 -8.74 3.62 40.59
N LEU A 4 -8.69 3.23 39.31
CA LEU A 4 -7.43 3.06 38.58
C LEU A 4 -6.79 4.42 38.28
N MET A 5 -7.58 5.44 37.96
CA MET A 5 -7.07 6.82 37.78
C MET A 5 -6.52 7.37 39.09
N ARG A 6 -7.20 7.14 40.23
CA ARG A 6 -6.70 7.52 41.56
C ARG A 6 -5.40 6.79 41.94
N LEU A 7 -5.28 5.51 41.60
CA LEU A 7 -4.05 4.75 41.81
C LEU A 7 -2.89 5.28 40.96
N SER A 8 -3.13 5.56 39.68
CA SER A 8 -2.12 6.15 38.78
C SER A 8 -1.64 7.51 39.31
N GLU A 9 -2.56 8.37 39.76
CA GLU A 9 -2.23 9.66 40.37
C GLU A 9 -1.44 9.52 41.68
N HIS A 10 -1.81 8.54 42.51
CA HIS A 10 -1.10 8.23 43.75
C HIS A 10 0.34 7.79 43.47
N CYS A 11 0.56 6.89 42.50
CA CYS A 11 1.89 6.45 42.09
C CYS A 11 2.73 7.61 41.53
N ARG A 12 2.12 8.55 40.80
CA ARG A 12 2.81 9.76 40.31
C ARG A 12 3.27 10.64 41.47
N THR A 13 2.37 10.92 42.42
CA THR A 13 2.66 11.73 43.62
C THR A 13 3.76 11.09 44.46
N GLU A 14 3.70 9.76 44.66
CA GLU A 14 4.71 9.01 45.41
C GLU A 14 6.08 9.08 44.71
N THR A 15 6.11 8.97 43.38
CA THR A 15 7.34 9.08 42.58
C THR A 15 7.99 10.46 42.73
N GLU A 16 7.21 11.53 42.66
CA GLU A 16 7.69 12.90 42.86
C GLU A 16 8.23 13.12 44.28
N GLN A 17 7.53 12.59 45.29
CA GLN A 17 7.98 12.69 46.67
C GLN A 17 9.26 11.88 46.91
N ASN A 18 9.40 10.71 46.30
CA ASN A 18 10.63 9.90 46.36
C ASN A 18 11.81 10.60 45.68
N LEU A 19 11.59 11.21 44.52
CA LEU A 19 12.59 12.06 43.85
C LEU A 19 13.06 13.20 44.77
N CYS A 20 12.11 13.88 45.43
CA CYS A 20 12.43 14.95 46.38
C CYS A 20 13.21 14.43 47.60
N ASN A 21 12.84 13.28 48.15
CA ASN A 21 13.50 12.69 49.31
C ASN A 21 14.96 12.30 48.99
N VAL A 22 15.18 11.70 47.83
CA VAL A 22 16.54 11.38 47.36
C VAL A 22 17.32 12.66 47.09
N ALA A 23 16.72 13.70 46.50
CA ALA A 23 17.41 14.97 46.34
C ALA A 23 17.78 15.62 47.69
N ALA A 24 16.90 15.54 48.69
CA ALA A 24 17.15 16.06 50.04
C ALA A 24 18.32 15.35 50.74
N SER A 25 18.57 14.05 50.47
CA SER A 25 19.74 13.35 51.01
C SER A 25 21.09 13.85 50.48
N TRP A 26 21.06 14.68 49.44
CA TRP A 26 22.23 15.32 48.82
C TRP A 26 22.24 16.84 49.02
N ASP A 27 21.57 17.35 50.06
CA ASP A 27 21.46 18.78 50.43
C ASP A 27 20.80 19.68 49.36
N PHE A 28 19.84 19.15 48.60
CA PHE A 28 19.02 19.93 47.66
C PHE A 28 17.64 20.32 48.25
N SER A 29 17.25 21.58 48.07
CA SER A 29 15.94 22.10 48.48
C SER A 29 14.81 21.70 47.52
N LYS A 30 13.64 21.37 48.11
CA LYS A 30 12.34 21.07 47.45
C LYS A 30 11.85 22.20 46.51
N ALA A 31 12.36 23.42 46.65
CA ALA A 31 11.96 24.59 45.87
C ALA A 31 12.32 24.52 44.37
N SER A 32 13.02 23.48 43.92
CA SER A 32 13.52 23.31 42.54
C SER A 32 12.62 22.49 41.61
N MET A 33 11.51 21.91 42.09
CA MET A 33 10.50 21.23 41.25
C MET A 33 9.24 22.08 40.98
N LEU A 34 9.27 23.39 41.25
CA LEU A 34 8.19 24.27 40.81
C LEU A 34 8.16 24.25 39.28
N VAL A 35 7.05 23.76 38.73
CA VAL A 35 6.80 23.69 37.29
C VAL A 35 6.97 25.10 36.72
N SER A 36 7.93 25.29 35.82
CA SER A 36 8.11 26.57 35.11
C SER A 36 7.06 26.69 33.99
N ASP A 37 6.54 27.90 33.75
CA ASP A 37 5.68 28.20 32.58
C ASP A 37 6.49 28.32 31.27
N ASP A 38 7.80 28.03 31.32
CA ASP A 38 8.67 27.97 30.15
C ASP A 38 8.20 26.93 29.12
N VAL A 39 8.56 27.17 27.85
CA VAL A 39 8.25 26.28 26.71
C VAL A 39 8.86 24.87 26.90
N ILE A 40 9.92 24.75 27.70
CA ILE A 40 10.46 23.50 28.27
C ILE A 40 10.64 23.77 29.76
N ASP A 41 10.31 22.80 30.62
CA ASP A 41 10.43 22.96 32.07
C ASP A 41 11.89 23.05 32.52
N SER A 42 12.42 24.27 32.53
CA SER A 42 13.81 24.56 32.85
C SER A 42 14.15 24.20 34.30
N ALA A 43 13.20 24.37 35.23
CA ALA A 43 13.35 23.99 36.63
C ALA A 43 13.52 22.48 36.77
N LYS A 44 12.68 21.67 36.10
CA LYS A 44 12.80 20.21 36.08
C LYS A 44 14.10 19.75 35.41
N VAL A 45 14.53 20.41 34.34
CA VAL A 45 15.82 20.13 33.67
C VAL A 45 16.98 20.39 34.62
N ASP A 46 17.01 21.54 35.27
CA ASP A 46 18.05 21.93 36.21
C ASP A 46 18.11 20.98 37.41
N PHE A 47 16.94 20.64 37.96
CA PHE A 47 16.82 19.70 39.06
C PHE A 47 17.40 18.33 38.71
N LEU A 48 16.95 17.71 37.61
CA LEU A 48 17.42 16.38 37.18
C LEU A 48 18.90 16.41 36.79
N THR A 49 19.36 17.51 36.18
CA THR A 49 20.78 17.68 35.84
C THR A 49 21.64 17.73 37.10
N ARG A 50 21.28 18.56 38.07
CA ARG A 50 22.03 18.69 39.33
C ARG A 50 22.02 17.39 40.11
N LEU A 51 20.85 16.73 40.18
CA LEU A 51 20.71 15.43 40.84
C LEU A 51 21.66 14.40 40.23
N ALA A 52 21.65 14.24 38.90
CA ALA A 52 22.53 13.30 38.20
C ALA A 52 24.02 13.66 38.35
N VAL A 53 24.37 14.95 38.35
CA VAL A 53 25.76 15.41 38.55
C VAL A 53 26.28 15.09 39.94
N THR A 54 25.48 15.36 40.97
CA THR A 54 25.88 15.24 42.38
C THR A 54 25.84 13.80 42.87
N SER A 55 24.79 13.05 42.53
CA SER A 55 24.64 11.65 42.95
C SER A 55 25.59 10.72 42.20
N ARG A 56 26.11 11.13 41.04
CA ARG A 56 26.92 10.31 40.13
C ARG A 56 26.25 8.99 39.73
N MET A 57 24.92 8.94 39.79
CA MET A 57 24.12 7.78 39.40
C MET A 57 24.37 7.40 37.94
N ALA A 58 24.42 6.10 37.66
CA ALA A 58 24.38 5.62 36.29
C ALA A 58 22.99 5.90 35.66
N LEU A 59 22.90 5.97 34.33
CA LEU A 59 21.62 6.24 33.66
C LEU A 59 20.50 5.27 34.07
N PRO A 60 20.72 3.94 34.17
CA PRO A 60 19.68 3.02 34.62
C PRO A 60 19.16 3.34 36.02
N GLU A 61 20.02 3.78 36.94
CA GLU A 61 19.63 4.16 38.30
C GLU A 61 18.81 5.44 38.31
N LEU A 62 19.22 6.45 37.53
CA LEU A 62 18.45 7.69 37.35
C LEU A 62 17.07 7.41 36.74
N VAL A 63 17.00 6.56 35.72
CA VAL A 63 15.74 6.14 35.09
C VAL A 63 14.86 5.39 36.09
N ARG A 64 15.43 4.50 36.92
CA ARG A 64 14.69 3.83 38.00
C ARG A 64 14.09 4.82 38.97
N LEU A 65 14.86 5.80 39.40
CA LEU A 65 14.40 6.85 40.31
C LEU A 65 13.28 7.70 39.71
N VAL A 66 13.46 8.19 38.48
CA VAL A 66 12.46 9.03 37.79
C VAL A 66 11.16 8.27 37.52
N ARG A 67 11.22 6.94 37.39
CA ARG A 67 10.06 6.05 37.22
C ARG A 67 9.44 5.55 38.53
N GLY A 68 9.99 5.94 39.68
CA GLY A 68 9.53 5.42 40.98
C GLY A 68 9.71 3.91 41.11
N GLN A 69 10.73 3.32 40.47
CA GLN A 69 11.06 1.90 40.62
C GLN A 69 11.70 1.68 41.99
N THR A 70 11.05 0.88 42.83
CA THR A 70 11.54 0.52 44.16
C THR A 70 11.86 -0.97 44.20
N VAL A 71 12.33 -1.47 45.35
CA VAL A 71 12.50 -2.91 45.57
C VAL A 71 11.14 -3.61 45.67
N SER A 72 10.12 -2.93 46.23
CA SER A 72 8.77 -3.47 46.38
C SER A 72 7.95 -3.42 45.09
N ASP A 73 8.20 -2.44 44.22
CA ASP A 73 7.60 -2.33 42.89
C ASP A 73 8.68 -1.97 41.85
N PRO A 74 9.32 -2.98 41.23
CA PRO A 74 10.37 -2.76 40.25
C PRO A 74 9.85 -2.33 38.87
N ARG A 75 8.53 -2.27 38.65
CA ARG A 75 7.96 -2.03 37.32
C ARG A 75 8.29 -0.61 36.82
N PRO A 76 8.77 -0.45 35.58
CA PRO A 76 9.11 0.86 35.02
C PRO A 76 7.91 1.72 34.64
N ASN A 77 6.76 1.09 34.37
CA ASN A 77 5.49 1.78 34.26
C ASN A 77 4.58 1.23 35.38
N LYS A 78 3.89 2.10 36.09
CA LYS A 78 3.07 1.75 37.27
C LYS A 78 1.64 1.34 36.90
N ASP A 79 1.22 1.71 35.70
CA ASP A 79 -0.11 1.44 35.15
C ASP A 79 -0.34 0.02 34.57
N PRO A 80 0.67 -0.69 33.99
CA PRO A 80 0.50 -2.03 33.46
C PRO A 80 0.47 -3.08 34.57
N TYR A 81 -0.45 -4.03 34.43
CA TYR A 81 -0.54 -5.18 35.31
C TYR A 81 -0.09 -6.44 34.59
N GLU A 82 0.28 -7.46 35.36
CA GLU A 82 0.48 -8.81 34.86
C GLU A 82 -0.89 -9.44 34.58
N PRO A 83 -1.32 -9.59 33.31
CA PRO A 83 -2.53 -10.34 33.00
C PRO A 83 -2.40 -11.79 33.49
N PRO A 84 -3.54 -12.43 33.82
CA PRO A 84 -3.56 -13.87 34.09
C PRO A 84 -3.14 -14.64 32.83
N ARG A 85 -2.59 -15.85 33.03
CA ARG A 85 -2.15 -16.70 31.92
C ARG A 85 -3.32 -16.99 30.97
N PRO A 86 -3.18 -16.70 29.65
CA PRO A 86 -4.24 -16.94 28.70
C PRO A 86 -4.47 -18.45 28.51
N PRO A 87 -5.72 -18.89 28.25
CA PRO A 87 -6.04 -20.28 27.93
C PRO A 87 -5.58 -20.67 26.52
N GLN A 88 -5.45 -19.69 25.62
CA GLN A 88 -5.05 -19.85 24.23
C GLN A 88 -3.53 -20.15 24.13
N PRO A 89 -3.12 -21.32 23.60
CA PRO A 89 -1.70 -21.71 23.55
C PRO A 89 -0.80 -20.74 22.77
N ASP A 90 -1.33 -20.13 21.71
CA ASP A 90 -0.62 -19.19 20.86
C ASP A 90 -0.31 -17.85 21.55
N LEU A 91 -1.04 -17.50 22.62
CA LEU A 91 -0.77 -16.31 23.41
C LEU A 91 0.20 -16.57 24.57
N VAL A 92 0.51 -17.82 24.91
CA VAL A 92 1.34 -18.15 26.09
C VAL A 92 2.75 -17.56 25.97
N GLU A 93 3.39 -17.67 24.81
CA GLU A 93 4.72 -17.07 24.61
C GLU A 93 4.68 -15.55 24.74
N ARG A 94 3.66 -14.91 24.18
CA ARG A 94 3.47 -13.45 24.22
C ARG A 94 3.21 -12.97 25.65
N TRP A 95 2.41 -13.73 26.39
CA TRP A 95 2.13 -13.52 27.81
C TRP A 95 3.39 -13.64 28.67
N GLN A 96 4.20 -14.69 28.46
CA GLN A 96 5.49 -14.84 29.16
C GLN A 96 6.42 -13.65 28.87
N ARG A 97 6.59 -13.30 27.59
CA ARG A 97 7.42 -12.14 27.21
C ARG A 97 6.91 -10.83 27.81
N TRP A 98 5.59 -10.65 27.90
CA TRP A 98 4.99 -9.46 28.50
C TRP A 98 5.25 -9.39 30.00
N ASN A 99 4.88 -10.45 30.74
CA ASN A 99 5.01 -10.47 32.19
C ASN A 99 6.48 -10.47 32.64
N GLU A 100 7.30 -11.37 32.11
CA GLU A 100 8.68 -11.59 32.57
C GLU A 100 9.65 -10.51 32.10
N ASN A 101 9.39 -9.88 30.94
CA ASN A 101 10.29 -8.84 30.41
C ASN A 101 9.66 -7.45 30.47
N VAL A 102 8.55 -7.22 29.78
CA VAL A 102 8.05 -5.85 29.55
C VAL A 102 7.49 -5.22 30.84
N VAL A 103 6.70 -5.96 31.62
CA VAL A 103 6.14 -5.44 32.88
C VAL A 103 7.22 -5.30 33.95
N THR A 104 8.11 -6.28 34.09
CA THR A 104 9.14 -6.27 35.14
C THR A 104 10.29 -5.31 34.85
N HIS A 105 10.75 -5.25 33.58
CA HIS A 105 12.01 -4.57 33.21
C HIS A 105 11.83 -3.51 32.12
N GLY A 106 10.68 -3.48 31.46
CA GLY A 106 10.49 -2.71 30.23
C GLY A 106 11.15 -3.41 29.04
N VAL A 107 11.06 -2.78 27.86
CA VAL A 107 11.78 -3.26 26.69
C VAL A 107 13.26 -2.95 26.86
N VAL A 108 14.08 -4.00 26.91
CA VAL A 108 15.55 -3.91 26.94
C VAL A 108 16.07 -4.20 25.52
N PRO A 109 16.63 -3.21 24.81
CA PRO A 109 17.20 -3.44 23.50
C PRO A 109 18.43 -4.36 23.55
N GLU A 110 18.46 -5.37 22.69
CA GLU A 110 19.66 -6.18 22.45
C GLU A 110 20.50 -5.57 21.33
N TRP A 111 21.82 -5.62 21.49
CA TRP A 111 22.78 -5.01 20.58
C TRP A 111 23.69 -6.06 19.95
N MET A 112 24.07 -5.81 18.70
CA MET A 112 25.09 -6.56 18.00
C MET A 112 26.44 -6.42 18.71
N GLN A 113 27.24 -7.49 18.71
CA GLN A 113 28.59 -7.49 19.33
C GLN A 113 29.51 -6.38 18.80
N GLY A 114 29.29 -5.91 17.57
CA GLY A 114 30.05 -4.82 16.95
C GLY A 114 29.65 -3.41 17.40
N ARG A 115 28.68 -3.23 18.31
CA ARG A 115 28.30 -1.91 18.83
C ARG A 115 29.45 -1.34 19.68
N PRO A 116 29.96 -0.14 19.37
CA PRO A 116 31.03 0.46 20.17
C PRO A 116 30.52 0.84 21.57
N ALA A 117 31.41 0.80 22.57
CA ALA A 117 31.06 1.19 23.94
C ALA A 117 30.75 2.70 24.09
N ARG A 118 31.19 3.52 23.12
CA ARG A 118 30.95 4.97 23.08
C ARG A 118 30.73 5.44 21.64
N GLN A 119 29.79 6.35 21.44
CA GLN A 119 29.61 7.03 20.16
C GLN A 119 30.66 8.15 19.98
N HIS A 120 31.71 7.88 19.21
CA HIS A 120 32.81 8.84 18.98
C HIS A 120 32.39 10.05 18.15
N ARG A 121 31.56 9.82 17.11
CA ARG A 121 31.05 10.88 16.23
C ARG A 121 29.55 10.98 16.42
N ARG A 122 29.11 12.10 16.99
CA ARG A 122 27.69 12.40 17.23
C ARG A 122 27.09 13.09 15.99
N PRO A 123 25.96 12.60 15.45
CA PRO A 123 25.31 13.25 14.33
C PRO A 123 24.71 14.60 14.75
N ARG A 124 24.61 15.53 13.80
CA ARG A 124 23.83 16.78 13.98
C ARG A 124 22.40 16.52 13.56
N ASN A 125 21.45 17.22 14.20
CA ASN A 125 20.04 17.19 13.78
C ASN A 125 19.89 17.65 12.33
N HIS A 126 18.80 17.20 11.71
CA HIS A 126 18.49 17.56 10.33
C HIS A 126 18.12 19.04 10.21
N GLY A 127 18.41 19.63 9.04
CA GLY A 127 18.18 21.06 8.80
C GLY A 127 16.70 21.47 8.89
N SER A 128 15.76 20.53 8.74
CA SER A 128 14.32 20.81 8.84
C SER A 128 13.88 21.26 10.24
N LEU A 129 14.73 21.09 11.27
CA LEU A 129 14.40 21.61 12.61
C LEU A 129 14.44 23.12 12.72
N ALA A 130 15.24 23.80 11.87
CA ALA A 130 15.55 25.22 12.06
C ALA A 130 14.30 26.10 12.12
N ASP A 131 13.29 25.78 11.31
CA ASP A 131 12.05 26.54 11.17
C ASP A 131 10.94 26.08 12.14
N HIS A 132 11.16 24.99 12.91
CA HIS A 132 10.14 24.34 13.75
C HIS A 132 10.58 24.11 15.21
N LEU A 133 11.56 24.88 15.69
CA LEU A 133 12.11 24.71 17.04
C LEU A 133 11.05 24.88 18.14
N LEU A 134 10.07 25.78 17.96
CA LEU A 134 9.02 26.00 18.95
C LEU A 134 8.16 24.75 19.12
N GLU A 135 7.71 24.16 18.01
CA GLU A 135 6.88 22.96 17.98
C GLU A 135 7.63 21.76 18.58
N VAL A 136 8.92 21.64 18.30
CA VAL A 136 9.77 20.60 18.91
C VAL A 136 9.90 20.81 20.42
N ARG A 137 10.07 22.05 20.89
CA ARG A 137 10.13 22.36 22.33
C ARG A 137 8.81 22.03 23.03
N LEU A 138 7.67 22.40 22.44
CA LEU A 138 6.34 22.05 22.95
C LEU A 138 6.13 20.53 23.01
N HIS A 139 6.63 19.78 22.01
CA HIS A 139 6.60 18.32 22.01
C HIS A 139 7.46 17.72 23.13
N ILE A 140 8.64 18.29 23.39
CA ILE A 140 9.51 17.89 24.50
C ILE A 140 8.82 18.17 25.84
N ARG A 141 8.24 19.36 26.02
CA ARG A 141 7.48 19.72 27.23
C ARG A 141 6.36 18.74 27.51
N LYS A 142 5.53 18.45 26.49
CA LYS A 142 4.50 17.42 26.62
C LYS A 142 5.08 16.08 27.08
N GLY A 143 6.21 15.65 26.51
CA GLY A 143 6.86 14.42 26.95
C GLY A 143 7.49 14.49 28.35
N GLN A 144 7.87 15.66 28.86
CA GLN A 144 8.26 15.85 30.26
C GLN A 144 7.08 15.66 31.22
N ASP A 145 5.91 16.16 30.82
CA ASP A 145 4.67 16.10 31.61
C ASP A 145 4.10 14.68 31.63
N ASP A 146 4.13 14.02 30.47
CA ASP A 146 3.70 12.63 30.29
C ASP A 146 4.69 11.61 30.91
N GLY A 147 5.83 12.06 31.46
CA GLY A 147 6.88 11.19 32.01
C GLY A 147 7.62 10.35 30.96
N ARG A 148 7.45 10.68 29.68
CA ARG A 148 8.10 10.01 28.54
C ARG A 148 9.57 10.42 28.40
N TYR A 149 9.88 11.69 28.63
CA TYR A 149 11.22 12.24 28.45
C TYR A 149 11.90 12.55 29.78
N ILE A 150 13.15 12.10 29.92
CA ILE A 150 14.11 12.73 30.82
C ILE A 150 14.84 13.80 30.01
N VAL A 151 14.76 15.04 30.48
CA VAL A 151 15.45 16.17 29.85
C VAL A 151 16.47 16.72 30.84
N VAL A 152 17.73 16.77 30.43
CA VAL A 152 18.86 17.23 31.25
C VAL A 152 19.82 18.07 30.40
N ASN A 153 20.78 18.75 31.02
CA ASN A 153 21.80 19.48 30.28
C ASN A 153 22.71 18.52 29.50
N SER A 154 22.99 18.84 28.23
CA SER A 154 23.83 18.04 27.34
C SER A 154 25.28 17.85 27.82
N ALA A 155 25.76 18.67 28.76
CA ALA A 155 27.06 18.46 29.42
C ALA A 155 27.17 17.07 30.08
N LEU A 156 26.05 16.46 30.47
CA LEU A 156 26.02 15.10 31.02
C LEU A 156 26.42 14.00 30.01
N LEU A 157 26.40 14.27 28.70
CA LEU A 157 26.75 13.25 27.71
C LEU A 157 28.21 12.79 27.79
N GLY A 158 29.09 13.57 28.42
CA GLY A 158 30.45 13.13 28.71
C GLY A 158 30.50 11.98 29.73
N ARG A 159 29.49 11.89 30.59
CA ARG A 159 29.37 10.93 31.70
C ARG A 159 28.50 9.71 31.36
N LEU A 160 27.77 9.76 30.24
CA LEU A 160 26.87 8.70 29.78
C LEU A 160 27.39 8.07 28.47
N PRO A 161 28.51 7.32 28.49
CA PRO A 161 29.09 6.73 27.28
C PRO A 161 28.15 5.75 26.55
N GLU A 162 27.20 5.14 27.26
CA GLU A 162 26.20 4.19 26.76
C GLU A 162 25.10 4.84 25.89
N VAL A 163 24.93 6.16 25.99
CA VAL A 163 23.90 6.91 25.24
C VAL A 163 24.38 7.20 23.83
N PHE A 164 23.59 6.74 22.85
CA PHE A 164 23.84 7.01 21.43
C PHE A 164 22.83 8.04 20.96
N LEU A 165 23.34 9.12 20.36
CA LEU A 165 22.50 10.17 19.82
C LEU A 165 22.00 9.79 18.43
N SER A 166 20.69 9.91 18.26
CA SER A 166 20.02 9.93 16.96
C SER A 166 19.71 11.38 16.60
N PRO A 167 19.86 11.80 15.33
CA PRO A 167 19.49 13.14 14.93
C PRO A 167 17.99 13.25 14.82
N GLU A 168 17.45 14.37 15.29
CA GLU A 168 16.03 14.67 15.16
C GLU A 168 15.72 15.18 13.74
N VAL A 169 14.55 14.84 13.21
CA VAL A 169 13.96 15.39 11.98
C VAL A 169 12.52 15.82 12.21
N VAL A 170 12.13 16.94 11.61
CA VAL A 170 10.74 17.40 11.60
C VAL A 170 10.09 17.06 10.27
N VAL A 171 8.86 16.53 10.33
CA VAL A 171 8.02 16.23 9.15
C VAL A 171 6.59 16.75 9.35
N ASP A 172 5.96 17.21 8.28
CA ASP A 172 4.57 17.68 8.34
C ASP A 172 3.59 16.54 8.67
N LYS A 173 2.61 16.84 9.53
CA LYS A 173 1.40 16.02 9.67
C LYS A 173 0.53 16.17 8.42
N ASP A 174 -0.32 15.17 8.17
CA ASP A 174 -1.29 15.25 7.09
C ASP A 174 -2.16 16.51 7.26
N GLY A 175 -2.14 17.40 6.26
CA GLY A 175 -2.82 18.70 6.29
C GLY A 175 -1.90 19.93 6.44
N GLY A 176 -0.63 19.74 6.81
CA GLY A 176 0.40 20.79 6.78
C GLY A 176 0.29 21.88 7.86
N ILE A 177 -0.64 21.75 8.80
CA ILE A 177 -0.87 22.74 9.87
C ILE A 177 0.00 22.47 11.12
N ASP A 178 0.49 21.24 11.27
CA ASP A 178 1.16 20.75 12.47
C ASP A 178 2.29 19.78 12.04
N VAL A 179 3.31 19.61 12.88
CA VAL A 179 4.51 18.84 12.56
C VAL A 179 4.74 17.69 13.54
N ARG A 180 5.50 16.68 13.13
CA ARG A 180 5.98 15.58 13.98
C ARG A 180 7.49 15.65 14.07
N ALA A 181 7.99 15.68 15.29
CA ALA A 181 9.38 15.44 15.63
C ALA A 181 9.62 13.91 15.62
N ILE A 182 10.64 13.45 14.88
CA ILE A 182 11.01 12.04 14.72
C ILE A 182 12.52 11.88 14.90
N ASP A 183 12.91 10.92 15.74
CA ASP A 183 14.29 10.44 15.83
C ASP A 183 14.68 9.62 14.59
N ASP A 184 15.76 9.99 13.90
CA ASP A 184 16.32 9.19 12.81
C ASP A 184 17.27 8.11 13.33
N TYR A 185 16.69 7.02 13.83
CA TYR A 185 17.44 5.86 14.32
C TYR A 185 18.25 5.12 13.23
N SER A 186 18.14 5.54 11.97
CA SER A 186 18.77 4.92 10.81
C SER A 186 19.91 5.76 10.23
N PHE A 187 20.34 6.80 10.95
CA PHE A 187 21.48 7.64 10.61
C PHE A 187 22.50 7.73 11.79
N PRO A 188 23.82 7.81 11.51
CA PRO A 188 24.46 7.66 10.20
C PRO A 188 24.50 6.20 9.76
N GLU A 189 24.51 5.96 8.45
CA GLU A 189 24.61 4.60 7.90
C GLU A 189 25.89 3.89 8.37
N GLY A 190 25.75 2.65 8.82
CA GLY A 190 26.81 1.83 9.40
C GLY A 190 27.15 2.16 10.86
N GLY A 191 26.46 3.13 11.46
CA GLY A 191 26.74 3.63 12.81
C GLY A 191 25.50 4.09 13.58
N SER A 192 24.30 3.73 13.11
CA SER A 192 23.04 4.16 13.70
C SER A 192 22.53 3.17 14.75
N VAL A 193 21.54 3.60 15.53
CA VAL A 193 20.83 2.73 16.50
C VAL A 193 20.29 1.47 15.81
N ASN A 194 19.62 1.61 14.67
CA ASN A 194 19.06 0.49 13.91
C ASN A 194 20.11 -0.45 13.29
N ASP A 195 21.33 0.03 13.01
CA ASP A 195 22.43 -0.80 12.49
C ASP A 195 23.04 -1.66 13.60
N PHE A 196 23.06 -1.15 14.84
CA PHE A 196 23.57 -1.87 16.00
C PHE A 196 22.53 -2.74 16.70
N THR A 197 21.23 -2.59 16.39
CA THR A 197 20.16 -3.34 17.05
C THR A 197 20.14 -4.79 16.57
N ASP A 198 20.20 -5.76 17.49
CA ASP A 198 20.00 -7.19 17.15
C ASP A 198 18.52 -7.49 16.90
N ARG A 199 18.24 -8.21 15.81
CA ARG A 199 16.90 -8.53 15.31
C ARG A 199 16.56 -10.02 15.40
N LYS A 200 17.42 -10.86 15.96
CA LYS A 200 17.22 -12.32 15.99
C LYS A 200 16.08 -12.76 16.91
N ASN A 201 15.93 -12.12 18.08
CA ASN A 201 14.99 -12.54 19.13
C ASN A 201 13.68 -11.72 19.15
N LEU A 202 13.09 -11.48 17.98
CA LEU A 202 11.85 -10.71 17.88
C LEU A 202 10.60 -11.57 18.14
N PRO A 203 9.57 -11.03 18.82
CA PRO A 203 8.25 -11.63 18.83
C PRO A 203 7.73 -11.79 17.40
N GLU A 204 7.07 -12.91 17.11
CA GLU A 204 6.36 -13.08 15.84
C GLU A 204 5.19 -12.10 15.78
N ILE A 205 5.09 -11.40 14.65
CA ILE A 205 4.04 -10.41 14.38
C ILE A 205 3.13 -10.87 13.26
N HIS A 206 1.83 -10.59 13.40
CA HIS A 206 0.84 -10.79 12.36
C HIS A 206 0.11 -9.47 12.09
N TYR A 207 -0.34 -9.28 10.86
CA TYR A 207 -1.10 -8.10 10.46
C TYR A 207 -2.51 -8.53 10.13
N ASN A 208 -3.52 -7.94 10.77
CA ASN A 208 -4.90 -8.02 10.32
C ASN A 208 -5.13 -7.00 9.21
N PRO A 209 -5.19 -7.41 7.94
CA PRO A 209 -5.49 -6.49 6.85
C PRO A 209 -6.90 -5.89 7.00
N PRO A 210 -7.19 -4.74 6.37
CA PRO A 210 -8.53 -4.17 6.32
C PRO A 210 -9.61 -5.15 5.85
N SER A 211 -9.26 -6.13 5.01
CA SER A 211 -10.20 -7.16 4.57
C SER A 211 -10.78 -7.99 5.72
N ASP A 212 -10.07 -8.13 6.84
CA ASP A 212 -10.56 -8.91 7.99
C ASP A 212 -11.64 -8.15 8.76
N ILE A 213 -11.49 -6.83 8.91
CA ILE A 213 -12.55 -5.94 9.42
C ILE A 213 -13.79 -6.05 8.52
N ALA A 214 -13.60 -6.02 7.21
CA ALA A 214 -14.71 -6.14 6.25
C ALA A 214 -15.39 -7.51 6.30
N LYS A 215 -14.64 -8.61 6.45
CA LYS A 215 -15.21 -9.95 6.64
C LYS A 215 -16.07 -10.02 7.90
N ARG A 216 -15.61 -9.41 9.01
CA ARG A 216 -16.39 -9.36 10.25
C ARG A 216 -17.71 -8.60 10.05
N ILE A 217 -17.65 -7.39 9.47
CA ILE A 217 -18.85 -6.59 9.18
C ILE A 217 -19.80 -7.36 8.24
N TRP A 218 -19.26 -8.03 7.22
CA TRP A 218 -20.04 -8.85 6.30
C TRP A 218 -20.75 -10.03 6.99
N SER A 219 -20.03 -10.82 7.79
CA SER A 219 -20.61 -11.96 8.53
C SER A 219 -21.75 -11.50 9.44
N LEU A 220 -21.53 -10.43 10.22
CA LEU A 220 -22.55 -9.88 11.10
C LEU A 220 -23.77 -9.36 10.33
N ARG A 221 -23.56 -8.81 9.13
CA ARG A 221 -24.64 -8.32 8.26
C ARG A 221 -25.45 -9.45 7.66
N GLU A 222 -24.82 -10.56 7.29
CA GLU A 222 -25.51 -11.78 6.79
C GLU A 222 -26.35 -12.42 7.91
N GLU A 223 -25.80 -12.52 9.11
CA GLU A 223 -26.47 -13.10 10.28
C GLU A 223 -27.57 -12.17 10.83
N HIS A 224 -27.36 -10.85 10.80
CA HIS A 224 -28.27 -9.83 11.32
C HIS A 224 -28.55 -8.71 10.29
N PRO A 225 -29.37 -8.97 9.24
CA PRO A 225 -29.54 -8.05 8.11
C PRO A 225 -30.03 -6.65 8.49
N GLN A 226 -30.94 -6.57 9.47
CA GLN A 226 -31.58 -5.32 9.89
C GLN A 226 -30.91 -4.65 11.09
N ALA A 227 -29.94 -5.31 11.71
CA ALA A 227 -29.33 -4.80 12.92
C ALA A 227 -28.30 -3.70 12.63
N THR A 228 -28.15 -2.78 13.57
CA THR A 228 -27.08 -1.78 13.47
C THR A 228 -25.76 -2.46 13.84
N ILE A 229 -24.70 -2.21 13.08
CA ILE A 229 -23.34 -2.66 13.40
C ILE A 229 -22.55 -1.42 13.83
N LEU A 230 -21.79 -1.51 14.92
CA LEU A 230 -20.93 -0.44 15.43
C LEU A 230 -19.47 -0.83 15.34
N ILE A 231 -18.60 0.15 15.08
CA ILE A 231 -17.15 -0.01 15.17
C ILE A 231 -16.64 0.69 16.43
N MET A 232 -15.75 0.01 17.13
CA MET A 232 -14.99 0.53 18.25
C MET A 232 -13.52 0.63 17.87
N LEU A 233 -12.90 1.76 18.18
CA LEU A 233 -11.48 2.02 17.96
C LEU A 233 -10.79 2.21 19.31
N GLY A 234 -9.69 1.49 19.51
CA GLY A 234 -8.80 1.65 20.66
C GLY A 234 -7.39 2.00 20.19
N ASP A 235 -6.76 2.95 20.86
CA ASP A 235 -5.33 3.29 20.71
C ASP A 235 -4.64 3.01 22.05
N ALA A 236 -3.49 2.35 22.00
CA ALA A 236 -2.94 1.59 23.10
C ALA A 236 -1.40 1.73 23.18
N ARG A 237 -0.89 2.67 23.98
CA ARG A 237 0.55 2.94 24.10
C ARG A 237 1.13 2.48 25.44
N ALA A 238 2.00 1.46 25.45
CA ALA A 238 2.69 1.07 26.70
C ALA A 238 4.12 0.54 26.58
N CYS A 239 4.73 0.53 25.39
CA CYS A 239 6.09 0.02 25.26
C CYS A 239 7.11 1.05 25.73
N HIS A 240 7.68 0.80 26.91
CA HIS A 240 8.66 1.64 27.55
C HIS A 240 10.08 1.09 27.31
N ALA A 241 11.00 1.95 26.88
CA ALA A 241 12.43 1.68 26.72
C ALA A 241 13.25 2.65 27.60
N HIS A 242 14.57 2.67 27.48
CA HIS A 242 15.42 3.55 28.29
C HIS A 242 16.77 3.91 27.63
N MET A 243 16.78 4.16 26.30
CA MET A 243 18.06 4.33 25.59
C MET A 243 18.07 5.28 24.39
N PHE A 244 16.91 5.70 23.90
CA PHE A 244 16.86 6.58 22.74
C PHE A 244 17.10 8.01 23.19
N ALA A 245 17.96 8.74 22.49
CA ALA A 245 18.29 10.09 22.87
C ALA A 245 18.67 10.97 21.69
N PHE A 246 18.40 12.25 21.84
CA PHE A 246 18.80 13.30 20.91
C PHE A 246 19.21 14.55 21.70
N VAL A 247 19.87 15.49 21.03
CA VAL A 247 20.28 16.77 21.64
C VAL A 247 19.66 17.92 20.87
N ILE A 248 19.07 18.88 21.56
CA ILE A 248 18.52 20.11 21.00
C ILE A 248 18.76 21.27 21.95
N ASP A 249 19.20 22.43 21.45
CA ASP A 249 19.42 23.65 22.26
C ASP A 249 20.28 23.44 23.53
N GLY A 250 21.28 22.55 23.47
CA GLY A 250 22.13 22.22 24.62
C GLY A 250 21.46 21.34 25.68
N LEU A 251 20.26 20.82 25.40
CA LEU A 251 19.53 19.84 26.20
C LEU A 251 19.72 18.45 25.62
N LEU A 252 19.99 17.48 26.49
CA LEU A 252 19.91 16.06 26.21
C LEU A 252 18.51 15.57 26.56
N VAL A 253 17.79 15.05 25.56
CA VAL A 253 16.49 14.42 25.74
C VAL A 253 16.67 12.91 25.63
N ILE A 254 16.20 12.16 26.62
CA ILE A 254 16.21 10.70 26.65
C ILE A 254 14.76 10.23 26.58
N ASP A 255 14.39 9.56 25.49
CA ASP A 255 13.09 8.91 25.30
C ASP A 255 13.05 7.57 26.03
N LEU A 256 12.10 7.49 26.95
CA LEU A 256 11.82 6.31 27.73
C LEU A 256 10.70 5.45 27.12
N ALA A 257 10.26 5.75 25.90
CA ALA A 257 9.36 4.90 25.12
C ALA A 257 10.09 4.21 23.97
N CYS A 258 9.48 3.16 23.41
CA CYS A 258 9.92 2.59 22.14
C CYS A 258 9.71 3.63 21.02
N GLY A 259 10.78 4.23 20.54
CA GLY A 259 10.72 5.31 19.56
C GLY A 259 10.12 4.89 18.21
N PHE A 260 9.42 5.82 17.57
CA PHE A 260 8.97 5.64 16.19
C PHE A 260 10.18 5.62 15.25
N GLY A 261 10.29 4.60 14.39
CA GLY A 261 11.42 4.41 13.49
C GLY A 261 12.49 3.44 14.00
N TRP A 262 12.44 3.00 15.26
CA TRP A 262 13.33 1.94 15.75
C TRP A 262 12.86 0.59 15.20
N CYS A 263 13.80 -0.21 14.68
CA CYS A 263 13.47 -1.39 13.88
C CYS A 263 12.75 -2.51 14.66
N ARG A 264 12.82 -2.52 16.00
CA ARG A 264 12.10 -3.50 16.84
C ARG A 264 10.79 -2.96 17.44
N SER A 265 10.51 -1.65 17.35
CA SER A 265 9.30 -1.05 17.95
C SER A 265 8.01 -1.79 17.55
N PRO A 266 7.74 -2.09 16.26
CA PRO A 266 6.50 -2.75 15.87
C PRO A 266 6.27 -4.10 16.58
N ALA A 267 7.32 -4.90 16.73
CA ALA A 267 7.21 -6.20 17.38
C ALA A 267 6.94 -6.09 18.88
N TRP A 268 7.46 -5.06 19.54
CA TRP A 268 7.19 -4.83 20.94
C TRP A 268 5.81 -4.22 21.20
N TYR A 269 5.32 -3.35 20.31
CA TYR A 269 3.93 -2.87 20.37
C TYR A 269 2.90 -3.94 20.00
N PHE A 270 3.30 -4.93 19.18
CA PHE A 270 2.44 -6.06 18.84
C PHE A 270 2.11 -6.95 20.04
N VAL A 271 3.04 -7.18 20.97
CA VAL A 271 2.85 -8.06 22.14
C VAL A 271 1.64 -7.63 22.99
N PRO A 272 1.56 -6.40 23.52
CA PRO A 272 0.40 -5.97 24.28
C PRO A 272 -0.88 -5.94 23.44
N GLY A 273 -0.80 -5.56 22.16
CA GLY A 273 -1.97 -5.59 21.26
C GLY A 273 -2.57 -6.99 21.12
N ALA A 274 -1.72 -8.00 20.95
CA ALA A 274 -2.17 -9.40 20.87
C ALA A 274 -2.82 -9.88 22.17
N LEU A 275 -2.28 -9.48 23.33
CA LEU A 275 -2.86 -9.82 24.63
C LEU A 275 -4.19 -9.11 24.88
N ILE A 276 -4.31 -7.84 24.49
CA ILE A 276 -5.57 -7.08 24.57
C ILE A 276 -6.62 -7.73 23.68
N ASN A 277 -6.28 -8.06 22.44
CA ASN A 277 -7.19 -8.74 21.53
C ASN A 277 -7.63 -10.11 22.09
N GLY A 278 -6.70 -10.91 22.62
CA GLY A 278 -7.01 -12.19 23.25
C GLY A 278 -7.96 -12.07 24.45
N LEU A 279 -7.75 -11.08 25.32
CA LEU A 279 -8.64 -10.78 26.44
C LEU A 279 -10.01 -10.25 25.97
N TYR A 280 -10.03 -9.49 24.88
CA TYR A 280 -11.27 -9.01 24.27
C TYR A 280 -12.10 -10.17 23.70
N GLU A 281 -11.48 -11.09 22.96
CA GLU A 281 -12.16 -12.24 22.35
C GLU A 281 -12.65 -13.27 23.37
N GLN A 282 -12.00 -13.35 24.55
CA GLN A 282 -12.51 -14.14 25.69
C GLN A 282 -13.83 -13.59 26.26
N GLY A 283 -14.17 -12.33 25.97
CA GLY A 283 -15.39 -11.69 26.45
C GLY A 283 -15.33 -11.25 27.91
N PHE A 284 -16.47 -10.78 28.41
CA PHE A 284 -16.59 -10.35 29.80
C PHE A 284 -16.91 -11.54 30.72
N PRO A 285 -16.27 -11.68 31.90
CA PRO A 285 -16.47 -12.84 32.77
C PRO A 285 -17.94 -13.04 33.14
N GLY A 286 -18.42 -14.27 33.01
CA GLY A 286 -19.80 -14.62 33.31
C GLY A 286 -20.81 -14.25 32.21
N VAL A 287 -20.35 -13.68 31.09
CA VAL A 287 -21.21 -13.35 29.93
C VAL A 287 -20.72 -14.13 28.71
N ASN A 288 -21.53 -15.07 28.25
CA ASN A 288 -21.29 -15.78 26.99
C ASN A 288 -22.08 -15.11 25.88
N LEU A 289 -21.39 -14.67 24.83
CA LEU A 289 -21.99 -14.09 23.63
C LEU A 289 -21.88 -15.08 22.47
N ASP A 290 -22.96 -15.19 21.70
CA ASP A 290 -23.01 -15.95 20.45
C ASP A 290 -23.44 -15.00 19.31
N PRO A 291 -22.65 -14.85 18.24
CA PRO A 291 -21.29 -15.38 18.06
C PRO A 291 -20.30 -14.75 19.05
N PRO A 292 -19.10 -15.33 19.28
CA PRO A 292 -18.08 -14.74 20.13
C PRO A 292 -17.63 -13.36 19.61
N LEU A 293 -17.00 -12.57 20.49
CA LEU A 293 -16.36 -11.32 20.12
C LEU A 293 -15.14 -11.62 19.25
N VAL A 294 -14.93 -10.82 18.20
CA VAL A 294 -13.77 -10.95 17.30
C VAL A 294 -13.19 -9.58 17.05
N GLY A 295 -11.92 -9.41 17.40
CA GLY A 295 -11.20 -8.15 17.22
C GLY A 295 -10.22 -8.22 16.05
N SER A 296 -9.88 -7.06 15.49
CA SER A 296 -8.76 -6.90 14.58
C SER A 296 -7.81 -5.88 15.19
N PHE A 297 -6.50 -6.11 15.08
CA PHE A 297 -5.53 -5.15 15.60
C PHE A 297 -4.27 -5.08 14.73
N TRP A 298 -3.56 -3.96 14.88
CA TRP A 298 -2.22 -3.80 14.36
C TRP A 298 -1.39 -2.99 15.35
N CYS A 299 -0.44 -3.67 16.00
CA CYS A 299 0.35 -3.06 17.07
C CYS A 299 -0.56 -2.51 18.19
N ASP A 300 -0.62 -1.18 18.31
CA ASP A 300 -1.41 -0.41 19.27
C ASP A 300 -2.85 -0.12 18.79
N ASP A 301 -3.12 -0.19 17.48
CA ASP A 301 -4.44 0.11 16.92
C ASP A 301 -5.36 -1.11 17.03
N HIS A 302 -6.49 -0.96 17.73
CA HIS A 302 -7.54 -1.98 17.86
C HIS A 302 -8.79 -1.54 17.12
N THR A 303 -9.39 -2.46 16.36
CA THR A 303 -10.65 -2.25 15.63
C THR A 303 -11.57 -3.44 15.87
N CYS A 304 -12.69 -3.19 16.53
CA CYS A 304 -13.70 -4.20 16.82
C CYS A 304 -15.01 -3.80 16.14
N ALA A 305 -15.73 -4.77 15.56
CA ALA A 305 -17.02 -4.53 14.93
C ALA A 305 -18.06 -5.51 15.49
N GLU A 306 -19.15 -4.98 16.05
CA GLU A 306 -20.16 -5.75 16.77
C GLU A 306 -21.59 -5.24 16.49
N VAL A 307 -22.56 -6.14 16.60
CA VAL A 307 -23.99 -5.83 16.41
C VAL A 307 -24.54 -5.11 17.65
N ASP A 308 -25.29 -4.03 17.43
CA ASP A 308 -26.00 -3.24 18.44
C ASP A 308 -27.36 -3.87 18.79
N GLU A 309 -27.30 -5.10 19.30
CA GLU A 309 -28.46 -5.83 19.80
C GLU A 309 -28.27 -6.17 21.28
N GLY A 310 -29.30 -5.87 22.08
CA GLY A 310 -29.31 -6.13 23.52
C GLY A 310 -28.09 -5.53 24.23
N PHE A 311 -27.36 -6.37 24.96
CA PHE A 311 -26.19 -5.95 25.73
C PHE A 311 -24.85 -6.21 25.01
N ARG A 312 -24.86 -6.61 23.74
CA ARG A 312 -23.65 -7.05 23.03
C ARG A 312 -22.60 -5.96 22.93
N CYS A 313 -22.93 -4.79 22.37
CA CYS A 313 -22.02 -3.65 22.31
C CYS A 313 -21.60 -3.18 23.71
N PHE A 314 -22.50 -3.15 24.68
CA PHE A 314 -22.16 -2.81 26.07
C PHE A 314 -21.12 -3.79 26.66
N THR A 315 -21.29 -5.09 26.43
CA THR A 315 -20.38 -6.14 26.89
C THR A 315 -19.04 -6.07 26.17
N ALA A 316 -19.05 -5.83 24.86
CA ALA A 316 -17.84 -5.63 24.06
C ALA A 316 -17.04 -4.40 24.53
N ASN A 317 -17.72 -3.29 24.83
CA ASN A 317 -17.10 -2.10 25.44
C ASN A 317 -16.41 -2.44 26.75
N LEU A 318 -17.12 -3.16 27.62
CA LEU A 318 -16.60 -3.50 28.92
C LEU A 318 -15.43 -4.50 28.83
N ALA A 319 -15.50 -5.45 27.91
CA ALA A 319 -14.42 -6.39 27.60
C ALA A 319 -13.17 -5.66 27.09
N LEU A 320 -13.28 -4.76 26.10
CA LEU A 320 -12.11 -4.04 25.59
C LEU A 320 -11.56 -3.06 26.63
N ARG A 321 -12.41 -2.32 27.36
CA ARG A 321 -11.97 -1.43 28.45
C ARG A 321 -11.22 -2.21 29.53
N ARG A 322 -11.72 -3.39 29.89
CA ARG A 322 -11.05 -4.27 30.85
C ARG A 322 -9.71 -4.74 30.30
N ALA A 323 -9.67 -5.24 29.06
CA ALA A 323 -8.44 -5.71 28.42
C ALA A 323 -7.38 -4.60 28.35
N MET A 324 -7.74 -3.42 27.85
CA MET A 324 -6.85 -2.27 27.78
C MET A 324 -6.41 -1.80 29.16
N ALA A 325 -7.32 -1.72 30.14
CA ALA A 325 -6.96 -1.33 31.50
C ALA A 325 -6.03 -2.33 32.18
N THR A 326 -6.20 -3.64 31.93
CA THR A 326 -5.30 -4.68 32.44
C THR A 326 -3.91 -4.58 31.85
N VAL A 327 -3.79 -4.34 30.54
CA VAL A 327 -2.50 -4.37 29.85
C VAL A 327 -1.80 -3.00 29.85
N LEU A 328 -2.53 -1.88 29.82
CA LEU A 328 -1.97 -0.55 29.54
C LEU A 328 -2.38 0.54 30.55
N GLY A 329 -3.37 0.31 31.39
CA GLY A 329 -3.92 1.31 32.31
C GLY A 329 -5.16 2.07 31.78
N PRO A 330 -5.71 3.02 32.56
CA PRO A 330 -7.12 3.44 32.47
C PRO A 330 -7.46 4.49 31.38
N SER A 331 -6.81 4.50 30.21
CA SER A 331 -7.08 5.53 29.19
C SER A 331 -7.43 4.97 27.79
N ALA A 332 -8.34 5.69 27.12
CA ALA A 332 -8.76 5.65 25.70
C ALA A 332 -9.66 4.50 25.19
N ILE A 333 -10.98 4.74 25.08
CA ILE A 333 -11.91 4.07 24.12
C ILE A 333 -13.07 5.02 23.79
N THR A 334 -13.44 5.11 22.50
CA THR A 334 -14.66 5.81 22.02
C THR A 334 -15.43 4.96 20.99
N TRP A 335 -16.76 5.11 20.95
CA TRP A 335 -17.66 4.44 19.99
C TRP A 335 -18.05 5.39 18.86
N SER A 336 -18.23 4.85 17.64
CA SER A 336 -18.83 5.60 16.54
C SER A 336 -19.49 4.69 15.49
N HIS A 337 -20.53 5.20 14.83
CA HIS A 337 -21.15 4.59 13.64
C HIS A 337 -20.30 4.75 12.37
N SER A 338 -19.33 5.67 12.41
CA SER A 338 -18.35 5.88 11.35
C SER A 338 -16.96 6.06 11.97
N GLY A 339 -15.98 5.33 11.46
CA GLY A 339 -14.66 5.27 12.08
C GLY A 339 -13.55 5.37 11.05
N ARG A 340 -12.45 6.04 11.41
CA ARG A 340 -11.22 6.00 10.63
C ARG A 340 -10.31 4.91 11.22
N ALA A 341 -10.23 3.75 10.56
CA ALA A 341 -9.43 2.62 11.02
C ALA A 341 -8.47 2.16 9.92
N LEU A 342 -7.20 1.92 10.25
CA LEU A 342 -6.12 1.63 9.29
C LEU A 342 -6.04 2.69 8.15
N GLY A 343 -6.48 3.90 8.47
CA GLY A 343 -6.56 5.02 7.54
C GLY A 343 -7.61 4.89 6.43
N LEU A 344 -8.64 4.05 6.61
CA LEU A 344 -9.85 3.96 5.79
C LEU A 344 -11.04 4.51 6.56
N LEU A 345 -12.05 5.04 5.85
CA LEU A 345 -13.32 5.46 6.42
C LEU A 345 -14.30 4.29 6.30
N TRP A 346 -14.87 3.88 7.43
CA TRP A 346 -15.81 2.78 7.51
C TRP A 346 -17.21 3.32 7.80
N ASP A 347 -18.18 2.97 6.96
CA ASP A 347 -19.60 3.17 7.22
C ASP A 347 -20.24 1.80 7.47
N THR A 348 -20.47 1.48 8.74
CA THR A 348 -21.07 0.20 9.10
C THR A 348 -22.56 0.13 8.79
N LYS A 349 -23.26 1.26 8.67
CA LYS A 349 -24.70 1.31 8.39
C LYS A 349 -24.97 0.91 6.95
N LEU A 350 -24.22 1.48 6.01
CA LEU A 350 -24.29 1.13 4.59
C LEU A 350 -23.48 -0.13 4.25
N GLY A 351 -22.55 -0.54 5.12
CA GLY A 351 -21.66 -1.66 4.85
C GLY A 351 -20.65 -1.31 3.76
N GLU A 352 -20.07 -0.12 3.86
CA GLU A 352 -19.19 0.46 2.85
C GLU A 352 -17.85 0.89 3.44
N VAL A 353 -16.80 0.84 2.62
CA VAL A 353 -15.47 1.34 2.94
C VAL A 353 -15.02 2.37 1.90
N THR A 354 -14.49 3.49 2.38
CA THR A 354 -14.09 4.63 1.56
C THR A 354 -12.65 5.03 1.89
N ILE A 355 -11.88 5.35 0.84
CA ILE A 355 -10.54 5.92 0.99
C ILE A 355 -10.68 7.44 1.20
N PRO A 356 -10.05 8.03 2.23
CA PRO A 356 -10.04 9.48 2.40
C PRO A 356 -9.53 10.21 1.15
N LEU A 357 -10.24 11.26 0.73
CA LEU A 357 -9.92 12.03 -0.49
C LEU A 357 -8.50 12.64 -0.45
N GLU A 358 -8.03 13.03 0.74
CA GLU A 358 -6.66 13.54 0.91
C GLU A 358 -5.58 12.53 0.45
N LYS A 359 -5.83 11.23 0.57
CA LYS A 359 -4.89 10.17 0.16
C LYS A 359 -4.83 10.03 -1.35
N PHE A 360 -5.96 10.18 -2.03
CA PHE A 360 -6.01 10.25 -3.49
C PHE A 360 -5.25 11.45 -4.02
N HIS A 361 -5.49 12.64 -3.46
CA HIS A 361 -4.75 13.84 -3.84
C HIS A 361 -3.25 13.68 -3.62
N LYS A 362 -2.82 13.18 -2.46
CA LYS A 362 -1.41 12.92 -2.14
C LYS A 362 -0.76 11.95 -3.13
N ALA A 363 -1.46 10.88 -3.50
CA ALA A 363 -0.98 9.93 -4.52
C ALA A 363 -0.87 10.58 -5.90
N ARG A 364 -1.90 11.33 -6.33
CA ARG A 364 -1.91 12.02 -7.63
C ARG A 364 -0.77 13.02 -7.76
N VAL A 365 -0.58 13.88 -6.75
CA VAL A 365 0.52 14.86 -6.70
C VAL A 365 1.89 14.18 -6.82
N ARG A 366 2.09 13.05 -6.11
CA ARG A 366 3.34 12.28 -6.19
C ARG A 366 3.55 11.66 -7.58
N VAL A 367 2.49 11.13 -8.20
CA VAL A 367 2.55 10.61 -9.58
C VAL A 367 2.97 11.70 -10.55
N ASP A 368 2.32 12.87 -10.48
CA ASP A 368 2.63 14.00 -11.37
C ASP A 368 4.06 14.51 -11.18
N ALA A 369 4.52 14.63 -9.93
CA ALA A 369 5.89 15.03 -9.62
C ALA A 369 6.93 14.04 -10.18
N VAL A 370 6.69 12.74 -10.02
CA VAL A 370 7.58 11.67 -10.51
C VAL A 370 7.63 11.65 -12.04
N ILE A 371 6.49 11.84 -12.73
CA ILE A 371 6.45 11.95 -14.19
C ILE A 371 7.18 13.21 -14.69
N ALA A 372 6.99 14.36 -14.02
CA ALA A 372 7.55 15.63 -14.45
C ALA A 372 9.08 15.73 -14.28
N ARG A 373 9.64 15.19 -13.19
CA ARG A 373 11.08 15.31 -12.88
C ARG A 373 11.98 14.51 -13.81
N GLY A 374 11.51 13.40 -14.37
CA GLY A 374 12.26 12.52 -15.29
C GLY A 374 13.38 11.69 -14.65
N VAL A 375 14.15 12.26 -13.71
CA VAL A 375 15.09 11.56 -12.81
C VAL A 375 14.48 11.54 -11.41
N VAL A 376 14.48 10.37 -10.78
CA VAL A 376 13.86 10.15 -9.46
C VAL A 376 14.79 9.39 -8.54
N HIS A 377 14.73 9.71 -7.24
CA HIS A 377 15.46 9.00 -6.21
C HIS A 377 14.67 7.80 -5.70
N LYS A 378 15.37 6.84 -5.09
CA LYS A 378 14.72 5.69 -4.41
C LYS A 378 13.67 6.15 -3.40
N THR A 379 13.96 7.21 -2.65
CA THR A 379 13.04 7.81 -1.67
C THR A 379 11.75 8.30 -2.33
N ASP A 380 11.84 9.00 -3.46
CA ASP A 380 10.65 9.45 -4.23
C ASP A 380 9.78 8.25 -4.64
N LEU A 381 10.41 7.19 -5.14
CA LEU A 381 9.70 5.97 -5.57
C LEU A 381 9.05 5.23 -4.39
N LEU A 382 9.74 5.10 -3.25
CA LEU A 382 9.19 4.47 -2.05
C LEU A 382 8.03 5.27 -1.46
N GLN A 383 8.13 6.60 -1.43
CA GLN A 383 7.04 7.47 -1.02
C GLN A 383 5.83 7.36 -1.95
N LEU A 384 6.07 7.33 -3.27
CA LEU A 384 5.03 7.11 -4.26
C LEU A 384 4.34 5.75 -4.05
N LEU A 385 5.11 4.67 -3.92
CA LEU A 385 4.59 3.33 -3.68
C LEU A 385 3.76 3.25 -2.40
N GLY A 386 4.22 3.87 -1.31
CA GLY A 386 3.45 3.96 -0.06
C GLY A 386 2.12 4.70 -0.24
N SER A 387 2.11 5.81 -0.99
CA SER A 387 0.87 6.52 -1.32
C SER A 387 -0.06 5.72 -2.22
N LEU A 388 0.46 5.06 -3.25
CA LEU A 388 -0.34 4.24 -4.17
C LEU A 388 -0.93 3.02 -3.46
N HIS A 389 -0.15 2.35 -2.60
CA HIS A 389 -0.64 1.24 -1.79
C HIS A 389 -1.82 1.69 -0.92
N HIS A 390 -1.72 2.84 -0.25
CA HIS A 390 -2.82 3.35 0.55
C HIS A 390 -4.03 3.79 -0.28
N ALA A 391 -3.83 4.54 -1.35
CA ALA A 391 -4.93 5.07 -2.17
C ALA A 391 -5.70 3.96 -2.90
N LEU A 392 -5.02 2.86 -3.22
CA LEU A 392 -5.56 1.78 -4.03
C LEU A 392 -5.79 0.48 -3.23
N THR A 393 -5.75 0.55 -1.88
CA THR A 393 -6.13 -0.57 -0.98
C THR A 393 -7.49 -1.14 -1.36
N CYS A 394 -8.42 -0.23 -1.66
CA CYS A 394 -9.80 -0.48 -2.06
C CYS A 394 -9.96 -1.00 -3.51
N TRP A 395 -8.88 -1.02 -4.29
CA TRP A 395 -8.88 -1.59 -5.63
C TRP A 395 -7.62 -2.44 -5.86
N PRO A 396 -7.59 -3.66 -5.31
CA PRO A 396 -6.46 -4.57 -5.46
C PRO A 396 -5.93 -4.79 -6.89
N PRO A 397 -6.76 -4.75 -7.97
CA PRO A 397 -6.27 -4.85 -9.35
C PRO A 397 -5.26 -3.77 -9.76
N ALA A 398 -5.18 -2.65 -9.03
CA ALA A 398 -4.16 -1.61 -9.18
C ALA A 398 -2.72 -2.12 -9.17
N ARG A 399 -2.46 -3.24 -8.49
CA ARG A 399 -1.13 -3.86 -8.38
C ARG A 399 -0.48 -4.11 -9.74
N SER A 400 -1.30 -4.35 -10.77
CA SER A 400 -0.85 -4.52 -12.16
C SER A 400 -0.11 -3.30 -12.73
N PHE A 401 -0.33 -2.10 -12.17
CA PHE A 401 0.28 -0.86 -12.64
C PHE A 401 1.55 -0.48 -11.89
N PHE A 402 1.64 -0.69 -10.57
CA PHE A 402 2.82 -0.26 -9.81
C PHE A 402 3.86 -1.38 -9.60
N GLN A 403 3.64 -2.59 -10.12
CA GLN A 403 4.64 -3.67 -10.08
C GLN A 403 5.99 -3.24 -10.67
N ARG A 404 5.99 -2.53 -11.81
CA ARG A 404 7.24 -2.07 -12.44
C ARG A 404 7.90 -0.94 -11.65
N VAL A 405 7.11 -0.07 -11.03
CA VAL A 405 7.61 0.98 -10.10
C VAL A 405 8.32 0.32 -8.92
N GLN A 406 7.72 -0.72 -8.32
CA GLN A 406 8.30 -1.49 -7.22
C GLN A 406 9.64 -2.11 -7.63
N LEU A 407 9.71 -2.75 -8.79
CA LEU A 407 10.95 -3.37 -9.29
C LEU A 407 12.08 -2.35 -9.41
N VAL A 408 11.81 -1.18 -10.00
CA VAL A 408 12.80 -0.10 -10.09
C VAL A 408 13.23 0.35 -8.70
N ALA A 409 12.29 0.63 -7.79
CA ALA A 409 12.59 1.07 -6.42
C ALA A 409 13.47 0.07 -5.67
N THR A 410 13.20 -1.23 -5.81
CA THR A 410 13.99 -2.29 -5.16
C THR A 410 15.39 -2.45 -5.75
N SER A 411 15.59 -2.13 -7.03
CA SER A 411 16.89 -2.24 -7.69
C SER A 411 17.86 -1.11 -7.33
N LEU A 412 17.37 0.02 -6.82
CA LEU A 412 18.19 1.17 -6.45
C LEU A 412 18.87 0.96 -5.09
N ARG A 413 20.08 1.51 -4.95
CA ARG A 413 20.75 1.71 -3.65
C ARG A 413 20.00 2.76 -2.83
N ARG A 414 20.25 2.84 -1.51
CA ARG A 414 19.53 3.71 -0.56
C ARG A 414 19.39 5.17 -1.00
N HIS A 415 20.48 5.75 -1.51
CA HIS A 415 20.53 7.13 -2.04
C HIS A 415 20.63 7.17 -3.58
N GLY A 416 20.39 6.04 -4.25
CA GLY A 416 20.46 5.94 -5.69
C GLY A 416 19.33 6.71 -6.38
N SER A 417 19.62 7.19 -7.58
CA SER A 417 18.64 7.76 -8.50
C SER A 417 18.70 7.05 -9.84
N CYS A 418 17.61 7.14 -10.60
CA CYS A 418 17.58 6.69 -11.98
C CYS A 418 16.63 7.54 -12.81
N ARG A 419 16.86 7.53 -14.13
CA ARG A 419 15.86 7.96 -15.09
C ARG A 419 14.76 6.90 -15.18
N LEU A 420 13.50 7.32 -15.13
CA LEU A 420 12.38 6.39 -15.21
C LEU A 420 12.35 5.66 -16.57
N PRO A 421 12.27 4.33 -16.59
CA PRO A 421 12.06 3.58 -17.83
C PRO A 421 10.71 3.96 -18.47
N GLY A 422 10.67 4.08 -19.81
CA GLY A 422 9.46 4.41 -20.56
C GLY A 422 8.22 3.57 -20.17
N PRO A 423 8.33 2.23 -20.05
CA PRO A 423 7.20 1.40 -19.62
C PRO A 423 6.66 1.72 -18.22
N VAL A 424 7.50 2.23 -17.31
CA VAL A 424 7.09 2.66 -15.96
C VAL A 424 6.32 3.97 -16.06
N VAL A 425 6.79 4.91 -16.90
CA VAL A 425 6.09 6.17 -17.16
C VAL A 425 4.68 5.92 -17.72
N GLU A 426 4.53 4.96 -18.63
CA GLU A 426 3.20 4.60 -19.16
C GLU A 426 2.26 4.01 -18.10
N ASP A 427 2.78 3.20 -17.16
CA ASP A 427 1.95 2.72 -16.04
C ASP A 427 1.53 3.87 -15.12
N LEU A 428 2.44 4.81 -14.85
CA LEU A 428 2.15 5.99 -14.02
C LEU A 428 1.12 6.90 -14.69
N LYS A 429 1.15 7.05 -16.01
CA LYS A 429 0.11 7.76 -16.77
C LYS A 429 -1.24 7.05 -16.64
N GLY A 430 -1.27 5.72 -16.77
CA GLY A 430 -2.48 4.93 -16.55
C GLY A 430 -3.06 5.12 -15.15
N LEU A 431 -2.19 5.07 -14.12
CA LEU A 431 -2.57 5.34 -12.74
C LEU A 431 -3.10 6.76 -12.55
N ARG A 432 -2.47 7.77 -13.17
CA ARG A 432 -2.95 9.15 -13.11
C ARG A 432 -4.38 9.28 -13.64
N THR A 433 -4.70 8.63 -14.76
CA THR A 433 -6.06 8.61 -15.30
C THR A 433 -7.03 7.95 -14.32
N ILE A 434 -6.65 6.80 -13.75
CA ILE A 434 -7.48 6.10 -12.76
C ILE A 434 -7.72 6.96 -11.50
N LEU A 435 -6.68 7.62 -10.99
CA LEU A 435 -6.76 8.51 -9.82
C LEU A 435 -7.61 9.77 -10.06
N THR A 436 -7.93 10.10 -11.32
CA THR A 436 -8.84 11.21 -11.65
C THR A 436 -10.29 10.84 -11.35
N GLU A 437 -10.64 9.56 -11.56
CA GLU A 437 -11.96 8.96 -11.33
C GLU A 437 -12.15 8.53 -9.85
N HIS A 438 -11.75 9.40 -8.92
CA HIS A 438 -11.74 9.12 -7.48
C HIS A 438 -13.12 8.71 -6.91
N ASP A 439 -14.22 9.22 -7.48
CA ASP A 439 -15.58 8.88 -7.07
C ASP A 439 -15.89 7.38 -7.15
N ARG A 440 -15.22 6.65 -8.05
CA ARG A 440 -15.38 5.19 -8.21
C ARG A 440 -14.75 4.37 -7.08
N PHE A 441 -13.99 5.01 -6.20
CA PHE A 441 -13.36 4.39 -5.03
C PHE A 441 -14.00 4.80 -3.71
N ASN A 442 -15.06 5.61 -3.79
CA ASN A 442 -15.91 5.93 -2.66
C ASN A 442 -16.96 4.83 -2.50
N SER A 443 -17.32 4.54 -1.25
CA SER A 443 -18.46 3.67 -0.93
C SER A 443 -18.35 2.25 -1.50
N ILE A 444 -17.20 1.60 -1.32
CA ILE A 444 -17.03 0.23 -1.81
C ILE A 444 -17.73 -0.73 -0.84
N PRO A 445 -18.64 -1.60 -1.31
CA PRO A 445 -19.31 -2.54 -0.44
C PRO A 445 -18.33 -3.50 0.26
N VAL A 446 -18.58 -3.84 1.52
CA VAL A 446 -17.69 -4.70 2.32
C VAL A 446 -17.56 -6.12 1.76
N ALA A 447 -18.60 -6.67 1.12
CA ALA A 447 -18.59 -8.04 0.58
C ALA A 447 -17.51 -8.29 -0.50
N PRO A 448 -17.44 -7.50 -1.59
CA PRO A 448 -16.37 -7.63 -2.58
C PRO A 448 -15.01 -7.26 -2.00
N PHE A 449 -14.93 -6.31 -1.07
CA PHE A 449 -13.67 -5.93 -0.42
C PHE A 449 -13.13 -7.04 0.50
N ALA A 450 -14.01 -7.77 1.18
CA ALA A 450 -13.71 -8.94 2.00
C ALA A 450 -13.35 -10.19 1.17
N ASN A 451 -13.52 -10.16 -0.15
CA ASN A 451 -13.55 -11.34 -1.04
C ASN A 451 -14.58 -12.39 -0.60
N ALA A 452 -15.70 -11.95 -0.01
CA ALA A 452 -16.78 -12.80 0.47
C ALA A 452 -17.98 -12.85 -0.50
N ALA A 453 -18.02 -11.94 -1.49
CA ALA A 453 -19.07 -11.93 -2.50
C ALA A 453 -19.12 -13.23 -3.31
N THR A 454 -20.33 -13.69 -3.58
CA THR A 454 -20.60 -14.81 -4.50
C THR A 454 -20.56 -14.30 -5.95
N PRO A 455 -19.91 -15.04 -6.87
CA PRO A 455 -19.90 -14.63 -8.27
C PRO A 455 -21.32 -14.60 -8.85
N SER A 456 -21.66 -13.52 -9.52
CA SER A 456 -22.94 -13.41 -10.25
C SER A 456 -22.80 -13.89 -11.69
N VAL A 457 -21.58 -13.85 -12.24
CA VAL A 457 -21.27 -14.29 -13.61
C VAL A 457 -20.16 -15.33 -13.57
N HIS A 458 -20.36 -16.41 -14.32
CA HIS A 458 -19.40 -17.49 -14.48
C HIS A 458 -18.93 -17.57 -15.93
N VAL A 459 -17.62 -17.49 -16.12
CA VAL A 459 -16.98 -17.59 -17.44
C VAL A 459 -16.10 -18.82 -17.44
N HIS A 460 -16.35 -19.76 -18.35
CA HIS A 460 -15.52 -20.95 -18.51
C HIS A 460 -14.56 -20.74 -19.67
N MET A 461 -13.29 -21.05 -19.47
CA MET A 461 -12.30 -20.83 -20.51
C MET A 461 -11.28 -21.94 -20.59
N ASP A 462 -10.72 -22.08 -21.78
CA ASP A 462 -9.64 -23.00 -22.07
C ASP A 462 -8.74 -22.42 -23.16
N ALA A 463 -7.48 -22.83 -23.16
CA ALA A 463 -6.56 -22.51 -24.22
C ALA A 463 -5.73 -23.75 -24.60
N SER A 464 -5.32 -23.80 -25.86
CA SER A 464 -4.51 -24.90 -26.40
C SER A 464 -3.40 -24.34 -27.30
N ASN A 465 -2.70 -25.24 -27.97
CA ASN A 465 -1.74 -24.88 -29.02
C ASN A 465 -2.43 -24.31 -30.26
N ASP A 466 -3.67 -24.71 -30.52
CA ASP A 466 -4.42 -24.42 -31.74
C ASP A 466 -5.31 -23.17 -31.60
N GLY A 467 -5.73 -22.83 -30.38
CA GLY A 467 -6.60 -21.69 -30.14
C GLY A 467 -6.99 -21.50 -28.69
N LEU A 468 -7.94 -20.59 -28.45
CA LEU A 468 -8.59 -20.40 -27.16
C LEU A 468 -10.11 -20.41 -27.31
N CYS A 469 -10.79 -20.75 -26.23
CA CYS A 469 -12.24 -20.74 -26.13
C CYS A 469 -12.66 -20.12 -24.80
N VAL A 470 -13.72 -19.30 -24.85
CA VAL A 470 -14.34 -18.69 -23.69
C VAL A 470 -15.85 -18.79 -23.82
N LEU A 471 -16.50 -19.23 -22.76
CA LEU A 471 -17.94 -19.47 -22.70
C LEU A 471 -18.57 -18.56 -21.65
N GLU A 472 -19.66 -17.90 -22.02
CA GLU A 472 -20.59 -17.26 -21.10
C GLU A 472 -21.92 -18.02 -21.20
N PRO A 473 -22.19 -18.95 -20.26
CA PRO A 473 -23.38 -19.79 -20.31
C PRO A 473 -24.70 -19.03 -20.17
N SER A 474 -24.76 -17.99 -19.32
CA SER A 474 -25.96 -17.18 -19.07
C SER A 474 -26.40 -16.35 -20.27
N LEU A 475 -25.44 -15.92 -21.11
CA LEU A 475 -25.70 -15.23 -22.37
C LEU A 475 -25.86 -16.17 -23.56
N CYS A 476 -25.63 -17.48 -23.39
CA CYS A 476 -25.51 -18.47 -24.46
C CYS A 476 -24.54 -17.99 -25.57
N GLN A 477 -23.38 -17.46 -25.16
CA GLN A 477 -22.38 -16.90 -26.08
C GLN A 477 -21.01 -17.54 -25.86
N TYR A 478 -20.23 -17.57 -26.93
CA TYR A 478 -18.83 -17.97 -26.86
C TYR A 478 -17.92 -17.09 -27.70
N ILE A 479 -16.65 -17.05 -27.29
CA ILE A 479 -15.53 -16.47 -28.01
C ILE A 479 -14.59 -17.61 -28.37
N ARG A 480 -14.24 -17.72 -29.65
CA ARG A 480 -13.24 -18.67 -30.15
C ARG A 480 -12.22 -17.93 -30.99
N VAL A 481 -10.93 -18.16 -30.73
CA VAL A 481 -9.83 -17.56 -31.51
C VAL A 481 -8.84 -18.65 -31.89
N GLN A 482 -8.66 -18.87 -33.19
CA GLN A 482 -7.68 -19.80 -33.73
C GLN A 482 -6.32 -19.12 -33.83
N PHE A 483 -5.26 -19.81 -33.41
CA PHE A 483 -3.89 -19.35 -33.59
C PHE A 483 -3.37 -19.79 -34.97
N THR A 484 -2.76 -18.87 -35.70
CA THR A 484 -2.08 -19.17 -36.97
C THR A 484 -0.60 -19.49 -36.71
N ASP A 485 0.05 -20.18 -37.64
CA ASP A 485 1.42 -20.71 -37.50
C ASP A 485 2.47 -19.67 -37.07
N GLY A 486 2.25 -18.37 -37.32
CA GLY A 486 3.14 -17.29 -36.85
C GLY A 486 3.02 -16.91 -35.36
N THR A 487 1.95 -17.33 -34.68
CA THR A 487 1.63 -16.92 -33.29
C THR A 487 1.92 -18.00 -32.23
N SER A 488 2.14 -19.24 -32.65
CA SER A 488 2.20 -20.40 -31.76
C SER A 488 3.62 -20.84 -31.35
N HIS A 489 4.68 -20.41 -32.05
CA HIS A 489 6.01 -21.03 -31.90
C HIS A 489 6.94 -20.45 -30.84
N ASP A 490 6.66 -19.27 -30.27
CA ASP A 490 7.51 -18.72 -29.22
C ASP A 490 6.92 -18.99 -27.82
N LEU A 491 7.16 -20.20 -27.32
CA LEU A 491 6.76 -20.66 -25.98
C LEU A 491 7.27 -19.72 -24.86
N ALA A 492 8.37 -18.99 -25.10
CA ALA A 492 8.90 -18.03 -24.14
C ALA A 492 8.05 -16.76 -24.04
N THR A 493 7.32 -16.38 -25.10
CA THR A 493 6.48 -15.16 -25.12
C THR A 493 4.98 -15.44 -25.13
N ASN A 494 4.53 -16.66 -25.48
CA ASN A 494 3.11 -17.03 -25.58
C ASN A 494 2.82 -18.42 -24.96
N SER A 495 3.22 -18.61 -23.71
CA SER A 495 2.95 -19.84 -22.94
C SER A 495 1.45 -20.05 -22.70
N ILE A 496 1.07 -21.27 -22.33
CA ILE A 496 -0.32 -21.64 -22.02
C ILE A 496 -0.97 -20.69 -21.00
N ASN A 497 -0.26 -20.33 -19.93
CA ASN A 497 -0.73 -19.40 -18.90
C ASN A 497 -1.07 -18.01 -19.47
N ILE A 498 -0.34 -17.57 -20.50
CA ILE A 498 -0.55 -16.27 -21.17
C ILE A 498 -1.83 -16.33 -22.01
N ARG A 499 -2.06 -17.45 -22.70
CA ARG A 499 -3.23 -17.68 -23.56
C ARG A 499 -4.51 -17.77 -22.72
N GLU A 500 -4.48 -18.42 -21.57
CA GLU A 500 -5.61 -18.44 -20.65
C GLU A 500 -5.87 -17.07 -20.00
N LEU A 501 -4.82 -16.33 -19.63
CA LEU A 501 -4.99 -14.96 -19.16
C LEU A 501 -5.57 -14.05 -20.26
N GLN A 502 -5.20 -14.29 -21.54
CA GLN A 502 -5.81 -13.62 -22.68
C GLN A 502 -7.31 -13.92 -22.76
N SER A 503 -7.74 -15.17 -22.56
CA SER A 503 -9.17 -15.54 -22.49
C SER A 503 -9.95 -14.70 -21.49
N ALA A 504 -9.41 -14.51 -20.27
CA ALA A 504 -10.04 -13.67 -19.25
C ALA A 504 -10.13 -12.19 -19.67
N VAL A 505 -9.10 -11.65 -20.35
CA VAL A 505 -9.13 -10.29 -20.91
C VAL A 505 -10.20 -10.17 -21.99
N LEU A 506 -10.26 -11.11 -22.94
CA LEU A 506 -11.23 -11.08 -24.03
C LEU A 506 -12.66 -11.11 -23.48
N ALA A 507 -12.92 -11.96 -22.48
CA ALA A 507 -14.21 -12.01 -21.78
C ALA A 507 -14.59 -10.65 -21.19
N ALA A 508 -13.70 -10.04 -20.41
CA ALA A 508 -13.97 -8.77 -19.74
C ALA A 508 -14.13 -7.60 -20.73
N LEU A 509 -13.39 -7.61 -21.85
CA LEU A 509 -13.52 -6.57 -22.87
C LEU A 509 -14.76 -6.73 -23.73
N HIS A 510 -15.15 -7.98 -24.01
CA HIS A 510 -16.28 -8.25 -24.87
C HIS A 510 -17.61 -8.14 -24.13
N TRP A 511 -17.74 -8.84 -23.01
CA TRP A 511 -18.98 -8.89 -22.24
C TRP A 511 -19.03 -7.84 -21.13
N GLY A 512 -17.93 -7.19 -20.73
CA GLY A 512 -17.93 -6.13 -19.72
C GLY A 512 -18.99 -5.02 -19.95
N PRO A 513 -19.11 -4.45 -21.16
CA PRO A 513 -20.17 -3.48 -21.46
C PRO A 513 -21.58 -4.06 -21.34
N ILE A 514 -21.76 -5.33 -21.70
CA ILE A 514 -23.06 -6.03 -21.69
C ILE A 514 -23.46 -6.31 -20.24
N TRP A 515 -22.57 -6.95 -19.48
CA TRP A 515 -22.74 -7.20 -18.05
C TRP A 515 -23.01 -5.91 -17.29
N SER A 516 -22.33 -4.82 -17.64
CA SER A 516 -22.54 -3.52 -17.02
C SER A 516 -23.94 -2.96 -17.31
N ARG A 517 -24.53 -3.20 -18.48
CA ARG A 517 -25.90 -2.73 -18.76
C ARG A 517 -26.99 -3.59 -18.11
N ILE A 518 -26.76 -4.90 -18.03
CA ILE A 518 -27.78 -5.86 -17.58
C ILE A 518 -27.85 -5.92 -16.04
N HIS A 519 -26.72 -5.76 -15.36
CA HIS A 519 -26.67 -5.83 -13.90
C HIS A 519 -26.70 -4.44 -13.28
N THR A 520 -27.62 -4.24 -12.34
CA THR A 520 -27.80 -2.99 -11.59
C THR A 520 -26.83 -2.87 -10.42
N HIS A 521 -26.42 -3.99 -9.82
CA HIS A 521 -25.50 -4.01 -8.68
C HIS A 521 -24.04 -3.81 -9.11
N ARG A 522 -23.31 -3.02 -8.32
CA ARG A 522 -21.88 -2.75 -8.51
C ARG A 522 -21.10 -2.84 -7.19
N PRO A 523 -19.85 -3.34 -7.25
CA PRO A 523 -19.21 -3.93 -8.42
C PRO A 523 -19.75 -5.35 -8.73
N LEU A 524 -19.81 -5.73 -10.01
CA LEU A 524 -20.28 -7.05 -10.44
C LEU A 524 -19.17 -8.10 -10.30
N HIS A 525 -19.43 -9.20 -9.60
CA HIS A 525 -18.44 -10.26 -9.43
C HIS A 525 -18.49 -11.27 -10.58
N VAL A 526 -17.40 -11.33 -11.34
CA VAL A 526 -17.18 -12.26 -12.45
C VAL A 526 -16.12 -13.29 -12.08
N CYS A 527 -16.46 -14.58 -12.11
CA CYS A 527 -15.54 -15.67 -11.84
C CYS A 527 -15.10 -16.36 -13.14
N CYS A 528 -13.80 -16.34 -13.40
CA CYS A 528 -13.15 -17.07 -14.49
C CYS A 528 -12.76 -18.48 -14.01
N TRP A 529 -13.36 -19.51 -14.61
CA TRP A 529 -12.99 -20.91 -14.39
C TRP A 529 -11.90 -21.31 -15.36
N ILE A 530 -10.75 -21.67 -14.80
CA ILE A 530 -9.51 -21.93 -15.54
C ILE A 530 -8.96 -23.28 -15.07
N ASP A 531 -8.51 -24.13 -15.97
CA ASP A 531 -8.00 -25.46 -15.66
C ASP A 531 -6.53 -25.47 -15.22
N ASN A 532 -5.77 -24.43 -15.55
CA ASN A 532 -4.39 -24.28 -15.11
C ASN A 532 -4.25 -23.41 -13.85
N THR A 533 -3.75 -24.03 -12.79
CA THR A 533 -3.53 -23.39 -11.49
C THR A 533 -2.56 -22.20 -11.53
N SER A 534 -1.58 -22.19 -12.45
CA SER A 534 -0.65 -21.07 -12.60
C SER A 534 -1.34 -19.82 -13.17
N ALA A 535 -2.21 -20.00 -14.17
CA ALA A 535 -2.98 -18.91 -14.75
C ALA A 535 -4.05 -18.38 -13.77
N VAL A 536 -4.65 -19.25 -12.95
CA VAL A 536 -5.50 -18.85 -11.82
C VAL A 536 -4.73 -17.90 -10.89
N SER A 537 -3.51 -18.29 -10.49
CA SER A 537 -2.66 -17.47 -9.63
C SER A 537 -2.31 -16.12 -10.26
N TRP A 538 -1.96 -16.08 -11.56
CA TRP A 538 -1.64 -14.84 -12.26
C TRP A 538 -2.83 -13.89 -12.38
N THR A 539 -4.01 -14.45 -12.66
CA THR A 539 -5.27 -13.70 -12.77
C THR A 539 -5.68 -13.15 -11.40
N GLN A 540 -5.62 -13.97 -10.34
CA GLN A 540 -6.02 -13.57 -9.00
C GLN A 540 -5.05 -12.55 -8.37
N ARG A 541 -3.73 -12.76 -8.52
CA ARG A 541 -2.71 -11.88 -7.92
C ARG A 541 -2.46 -10.61 -8.72
N ARG A 542 -2.89 -10.57 -9.99
CA ARG A 542 -2.68 -9.45 -10.93
C ARG A 542 -1.19 -9.10 -11.10
N SER A 543 -0.31 -10.10 -11.01
CA SER A 543 1.14 -9.93 -10.99
C SER A 543 1.83 -11.05 -11.75
N SER A 544 2.79 -10.68 -12.60
CA SER A 544 3.67 -11.62 -13.31
C SER A 544 4.97 -10.93 -13.70
N ARG A 545 6.07 -11.68 -13.81
CA ARG A 545 7.34 -11.15 -14.35
C ARG A 545 7.32 -11.07 -15.88
N GLN A 546 6.38 -11.77 -16.52
CA GLN A 546 6.30 -11.87 -17.97
C GLN A 546 5.66 -10.62 -18.59
N PRO A 547 6.31 -9.93 -19.55
CA PRO A 547 5.80 -8.67 -20.10
C PRO A 547 4.39 -8.72 -20.69
N ARG A 548 4.06 -9.80 -21.44
CA ARG A 548 2.73 -9.99 -22.03
C ARG A 548 1.65 -10.24 -20.97
N ALA A 549 1.96 -11.03 -19.94
CA ALA A 549 1.06 -11.25 -18.81
C ALA A 549 0.81 -9.96 -18.00
N GLN A 550 1.83 -9.11 -17.83
CA GLN A 550 1.65 -7.79 -17.22
C GLN A 550 0.70 -6.91 -18.04
N LEU A 551 0.81 -6.92 -19.36
CA LEU A 551 -0.11 -6.19 -20.23
C LEU A 551 -1.54 -6.68 -20.05
N TYR A 552 -1.76 -8.00 -20.08
CA TYR A 552 -3.10 -8.57 -19.88
C TYR A 552 -3.67 -8.29 -18.49
N ASN A 553 -2.84 -8.34 -17.44
CA ASN A 553 -3.27 -7.93 -16.10
C ASN A 553 -3.69 -6.46 -16.01
N ARG A 554 -2.98 -5.55 -16.71
CA ARG A 554 -3.39 -4.13 -16.80
C ARG A 554 -4.70 -3.96 -17.57
N LEU A 555 -4.85 -4.64 -18.71
CA LEU A 555 -6.07 -4.60 -19.51
C LEU A 555 -7.28 -5.13 -18.75
N LEU A 556 -7.13 -6.25 -18.05
CA LEU A 556 -8.18 -6.84 -17.23
C LEU A 556 -8.52 -5.94 -16.03
N SER A 557 -7.53 -5.30 -15.42
CA SER A 557 -7.75 -4.32 -14.35
C SER A 557 -8.50 -3.09 -14.87
N LEU A 558 -8.14 -2.56 -16.04
CA LEU A 558 -8.84 -1.42 -16.67
C LEU A 558 -10.27 -1.77 -17.08
N ALA A 559 -10.48 -2.97 -17.64
CA ALA A 559 -11.82 -3.45 -17.98
C ALA A 559 -12.68 -3.55 -16.71
N GLY A 560 -12.12 -4.13 -15.64
CA GLY A 560 -12.80 -4.18 -14.34
C GLY A 560 -13.12 -2.80 -13.79
N PHE A 561 -12.19 -1.86 -13.89
CA PHE A 561 -12.42 -0.47 -13.45
C PHE A 561 -13.50 0.25 -14.28
N GLN A 562 -13.43 0.13 -15.62
CA GLN A 562 -14.32 0.82 -16.54
C GLN A 562 -15.76 0.32 -16.41
N TYR A 563 -15.94 -1.00 -16.35
CA TYR A 563 -17.24 -1.64 -16.34
C TYR A 563 -17.77 -1.95 -14.93
N GLY A 564 -16.99 -1.64 -13.89
CA GLY A 564 -17.35 -1.88 -12.48
C GLY A 564 -17.41 -3.37 -12.13
N LEU A 565 -16.39 -4.13 -12.53
CA LEU A 565 -16.29 -5.58 -12.34
C LEU A 565 -15.21 -5.92 -11.31
N VAL A 566 -15.50 -6.92 -10.47
CA VAL A 566 -14.50 -7.69 -9.73
C VAL A 566 -14.28 -9.00 -10.47
N CYS A 567 -13.14 -9.14 -11.14
CA CYS A 567 -12.79 -10.38 -11.84
C CYS A 567 -11.88 -11.25 -10.96
N THR A 568 -12.36 -12.43 -10.57
CA THR A 568 -11.60 -13.46 -9.84
C THR A 568 -11.36 -14.69 -10.71
N ALA A 569 -10.44 -15.56 -10.31
CA ALA A 569 -10.22 -16.85 -10.99
C ALA A 569 -10.32 -18.02 -10.00
N LYS A 570 -10.88 -19.15 -10.46
CA LYS A 570 -10.95 -20.42 -9.73
C LYS A 570 -10.52 -21.57 -10.64
N HIS A 571 -9.90 -22.57 -10.03
CA HIS A 571 -9.50 -23.78 -10.74
C HIS A 571 -10.72 -24.65 -11.05
N VAL A 572 -10.82 -25.14 -12.29
CA VAL A 572 -11.76 -26.18 -12.70
C VAL A 572 -10.98 -27.41 -13.17
N PRO A 573 -11.23 -28.63 -12.68
CA PRO A 573 -10.56 -29.80 -13.21
C PRO A 573 -10.82 -29.97 -14.71
N GLU A 574 -9.81 -30.36 -15.49
CA GLU A 574 -9.88 -30.54 -16.95
C GLU A 574 -11.09 -31.38 -17.39
N LYS A 575 -11.38 -32.47 -16.66
CA LYS A 575 -12.54 -33.35 -16.90
C LYS A 575 -13.90 -32.65 -16.83
N MET A 576 -13.96 -31.51 -16.16
CA MET A 576 -15.17 -30.68 -16.00
C MET A 576 -15.20 -29.49 -16.98
N ASN A 577 -14.13 -29.28 -17.77
CA ASN A 577 -13.99 -28.16 -18.72
C ASN A 577 -14.20 -28.58 -20.19
N VAL A 578 -14.97 -29.66 -20.42
CA VAL A 578 -15.09 -30.37 -21.70
C VAL A 578 -15.45 -29.48 -22.89
N MET A 579 -16.43 -28.58 -22.73
CA MET A 579 -16.87 -27.72 -23.83
C MET A 579 -15.82 -26.68 -24.22
N ALA A 580 -15.15 -26.09 -23.22
CA ALA A 580 -14.13 -25.09 -23.47
C ALA A 580 -12.89 -25.74 -24.12
N ASP A 581 -12.47 -26.92 -23.63
CA ASP A 581 -11.37 -27.71 -24.21
C ASP A 581 -11.65 -28.13 -25.66
N ALA A 582 -12.85 -28.66 -25.94
CA ALA A 582 -13.25 -28.97 -27.31
C ALA A 582 -13.22 -27.71 -28.20
N GLY A 583 -13.66 -26.56 -27.68
CA GLY A 583 -13.64 -25.29 -28.42
C GLY A 583 -12.25 -24.71 -28.64
N SER A 584 -11.28 -24.96 -27.77
CA SER A 584 -9.92 -24.44 -27.96
C SER A 584 -9.14 -25.24 -29.02
N ARG A 585 -9.49 -26.52 -29.25
CA ARG A 585 -8.76 -27.45 -30.13
C ARG A 585 -9.47 -27.77 -31.46
N ALA A 586 -10.80 -27.92 -31.45
CA ALA A 586 -11.51 -28.50 -32.59
C ALA A 586 -11.82 -27.48 -33.69
N TRP A 587 -10.85 -27.22 -34.57
CA TRP A 587 -10.99 -26.28 -35.69
C TRP A 587 -11.33 -26.94 -37.03
N ALA A 588 -11.11 -28.24 -37.17
CA ALA A 588 -11.40 -29.02 -38.37
C ALA A 588 -12.38 -30.16 -38.07
N THR A 589 -13.20 -30.52 -39.07
CA THR A 589 -14.18 -31.64 -38.98
C THR A 589 -13.52 -32.99 -38.71
N THR A 590 -12.23 -33.12 -38.99
CA THR A 590 -11.44 -34.34 -38.75
C THR A 590 -10.95 -34.46 -37.31
N HIS A 591 -11.10 -33.44 -36.47
CA HIS A 591 -10.61 -33.45 -35.09
C HIS A 591 -11.54 -34.28 -34.19
N PRO A 592 -11.04 -35.17 -33.29
CA PRO A 592 -11.89 -36.03 -32.46
C PRO A 592 -12.90 -35.29 -31.57
N LEU A 593 -12.56 -34.06 -31.17
CA LEU A 593 -13.43 -33.21 -30.36
C LEU A 593 -14.43 -32.36 -31.18
N PHE A 594 -14.44 -32.47 -32.51
CA PHE A 594 -15.29 -31.64 -33.37
C PHE A 594 -16.77 -31.86 -33.11
N ASP A 595 -17.21 -33.11 -33.07
CA ASP A 595 -18.61 -33.45 -32.78
C ASP A 595 -19.02 -33.03 -31.36
N ILE A 596 -18.10 -33.15 -30.40
CA ILE A 596 -18.33 -32.69 -29.02
C ILE A 596 -18.55 -31.17 -29.02
N TRP A 597 -17.67 -30.41 -29.69
CA TRP A 597 -17.82 -28.96 -29.78
C TRP A 597 -19.12 -28.54 -30.49
N THR A 598 -19.41 -29.10 -31.67
CA THR A 598 -20.58 -28.71 -32.46
C THR A 598 -21.89 -29.04 -31.74
N ASN A 599 -21.96 -30.18 -31.07
CA ASN A 599 -23.13 -30.56 -30.27
C ASN A 599 -23.31 -29.68 -29.04
N LEU A 600 -22.24 -29.39 -28.28
CA LEU A 600 -22.35 -28.58 -27.06
C LEU A 600 -22.52 -27.08 -27.34
N SER A 601 -21.98 -26.59 -28.46
CA SER A 601 -22.16 -25.20 -28.89
C SER A 601 -23.46 -24.96 -29.67
N PHE A 602 -24.25 -26.01 -29.90
CA PHE A 602 -25.54 -25.92 -30.57
C PHE A 602 -26.47 -24.95 -29.82
N GLY A 603 -26.97 -23.92 -30.51
CA GLY A 603 -27.79 -22.86 -29.92
C GLY A 603 -27.01 -21.71 -29.26
N SER A 604 -25.70 -21.83 -29.09
CA SER A 604 -24.85 -20.72 -28.62
C SER A 604 -24.39 -19.83 -29.78
N ARG A 605 -24.30 -18.52 -29.56
CA ARG A 605 -23.90 -17.54 -30.59
C ARG A 605 -22.40 -17.23 -30.51
N SER A 606 -21.73 -17.31 -31.66
CA SER A 606 -20.36 -16.81 -31.81
C SER A 606 -20.34 -15.28 -31.75
N SER A 607 -19.38 -14.72 -31.04
CA SER A 607 -19.23 -13.28 -30.87
C SER A 607 -18.09 -12.69 -31.72
N SER A 608 -18.36 -11.57 -32.40
CA SER A 608 -17.36 -10.82 -33.15
C SER A 608 -16.56 -9.89 -32.23
N LEU A 609 -15.29 -10.23 -32.01
CA LEU A 609 -14.33 -9.53 -31.14
C LEU A 609 -13.96 -8.09 -31.59
N ARG A 610 -14.27 -7.72 -32.84
CA ARG A 610 -13.78 -6.48 -33.48
C ARG A 610 -14.27 -5.19 -32.78
N GLN A 611 -15.53 -5.16 -32.34
CA GLN A 611 -16.14 -3.97 -31.70
C GLN A 611 -15.57 -3.66 -30.30
N SER A 612 -15.13 -4.69 -29.56
CA SER A 612 -14.63 -4.56 -28.19
C SER A 612 -13.19 -4.02 -28.13
N LEU A 613 -12.37 -4.41 -29.11
CA LEU A 613 -11.02 -3.86 -29.31
C LEU A 613 -11.05 -2.40 -29.76
N GLU A 614 -12.10 -1.99 -30.50
CA GLU A 614 -12.32 -0.60 -30.88
C GLU A 614 -12.70 0.28 -29.69
N ALA A 615 -13.52 -0.21 -28.76
CA ALA A 615 -13.95 0.53 -27.55
C ALA A 615 -12.79 0.75 -26.55
N LEU A 616 -12.04 -0.30 -26.20
CA LEU A 616 -10.86 -0.17 -25.33
C LEU A 616 -9.72 0.57 -26.04
N GLY A 617 -9.56 0.32 -27.34
CA GLY A 617 -8.69 1.13 -28.17
C GLY A 617 -9.07 2.61 -28.08
N GLY A 618 -10.36 2.97 -28.10
CA GLY A 618 -10.85 4.35 -27.98
C GLY A 618 -10.44 5.00 -26.66
N MET A 619 -10.61 4.28 -25.54
CA MET A 619 -10.26 4.74 -24.19
C MET A 619 -8.75 4.82 -23.95
N LEU A 620 -7.96 3.85 -24.42
CA LEU A 620 -6.49 3.99 -24.39
C LEU A 620 -6.02 5.11 -25.33
N ARG A 621 -6.66 5.28 -26.49
CA ARG A 621 -6.33 6.32 -27.48
C ARG A 621 -6.68 7.74 -27.05
N SER A 622 -7.65 7.95 -26.14
CA SER A 622 -7.95 9.27 -25.57
C SER A 622 -6.93 9.69 -24.50
N HIS A 623 -6.12 8.76 -23.98
CA HIS A 623 -5.18 9.02 -22.89
C HIS A 623 -3.72 8.62 -23.17
N ALA A 624 -3.40 8.08 -24.35
CA ALA A 624 -2.06 7.58 -24.71
C ALA A 624 -1.11 8.60 -25.36
N LEU A 625 -1.61 9.72 -25.88
CA LEU A 625 -0.76 10.81 -26.40
C LEU A 625 -0.65 11.91 -25.34
N ALA A 626 0.57 12.38 -25.10
CA ALA A 626 0.74 13.64 -24.37
C ALA A 626 0.15 14.77 -25.21
N ASP A 627 -0.63 15.67 -24.61
CA ASP A 627 -1.26 16.80 -25.33
C ASP A 627 -0.24 17.65 -26.12
N SER A 628 1.04 17.61 -25.72
CA SER A 628 2.14 18.31 -26.38
C SER A 628 2.60 17.70 -27.73
N THR A 629 2.30 16.44 -28.03
CA THR A 629 2.75 15.76 -29.28
C THR A 629 1.65 15.59 -30.32
N THR A 630 0.38 15.68 -29.92
CA THR A 630 -0.80 15.61 -30.80
C THR A 630 -0.77 16.63 -31.96
N PRO A 631 -0.41 17.92 -31.75
CA PRO A 631 -0.37 18.90 -32.84
C PRO A 631 0.65 18.56 -33.93
N LYS A 632 1.80 17.99 -33.56
CA LYS A 632 2.87 17.63 -34.51
C LYS A 632 2.44 16.45 -35.39
N TYR A 633 1.81 15.44 -34.82
CA TYR A 633 1.32 14.28 -35.57
C TYR A 633 0.20 14.68 -36.54
N HIS A 634 -0.72 15.55 -36.09
CA HIS A 634 -1.74 16.12 -36.97
C HIS A 634 -1.13 16.95 -38.11
N GLY A 635 -0.11 17.78 -37.81
CA GLY A 635 0.62 18.55 -38.81
C GLY A 635 1.26 17.66 -39.88
N HIS A 636 1.96 16.60 -39.46
CA HIS A 636 2.59 15.65 -40.40
C HIS A 636 1.57 14.89 -41.24
N TRP A 637 0.45 14.49 -40.65
CA TRP A 637 -0.64 13.84 -41.38
C TRP A 637 -1.29 14.77 -42.40
N SER A 638 -1.48 16.05 -42.06
CA SER A 638 -2.00 17.04 -43.00
C SER A 638 -1.08 17.19 -44.22
N GLN A 639 0.24 17.20 -44.02
CA GLN A 639 1.23 17.22 -45.10
C GLN A 639 1.17 15.97 -45.96
N TRP A 640 1.04 14.79 -45.36
CA TRP A 640 0.82 13.54 -46.09
C TRP A 640 -0.45 13.59 -46.95
N ARG A 641 -1.58 14.04 -46.39
CA ARG A 641 -2.83 14.19 -47.15
C ARG A 641 -2.69 15.15 -48.32
N GLN A 642 -1.97 16.26 -48.13
CA GLN A 642 -1.67 17.19 -49.23
C GLN A 642 -0.78 16.54 -50.29
N PHE A 643 0.22 15.76 -49.91
CA PHE A 643 1.05 15.01 -50.85
C PHE A 643 0.26 13.97 -51.63
N CYS A 644 -0.60 13.19 -50.96
CA CYS A 644 -1.50 12.26 -51.64
C CYS A 644 -2.40 12.98 -52.65
N LYS A 645 -2.92 14.17 -52.32
CA LYS A 645 -3.68 14.99 -53.27
C LYS A 645 -2.84 15.42 -54.48
N LEU A 646 -1.61 15.87 -54.28
CA LEU A 646 -0.68 16.22 -55.37
C LEU A 646 -0.39 15.04 -56.30
N MET A 647 -0.29 13.84 -55.73
CA MET A 647 0.01 12.61 -56.48
C MET A 647 -1.24 11.87 -56.98
N ALA A 648 -2.45 12.41 -56.75
CA ALA A 648 -3.73 11.76 -57.03
C ALA A 648 -3.88 10.35 -56.39
N TRP A 649 -3.39 10.18 -55.17
CA TRP A 649 -3.47 8.93 -54.41
C TRP A 649 -4.54 8.99 -53.30
N PRO A 650 -5.09 7.83 -52.89
CA PRO A 650 -5.87 7.71 -51.66
C PRO A 650 -5.06 8.17 -50.43
N GLU A 651 -5.71 8.85 -49.49
CA GLU A 651 -5.08 9.33 -48.25
C GLU A 651 -4.64 8.16 -47.35
N TYR A 652 -5.38 7.07 -47.40
CA TYR A 652 -5.04 5.81 -46.76
C TYR A 652 -4.60 4.79 -47.79
N LEU A 653 -3.46 4.17 -47.54
CA LEU A 653 -2.87 3.17 -48.43
C LEU A 653 -3.43 1.77 -48.15
N ASP A 654 -3.60 0.98 -49.22
CA ASP A 654 -4.00 -0.43 -49.15
C ASP A 654 -2.86 -1.33 -48.64
N ASP A 655 -3.12 -2.61 -48.37
CA ASP A 655 -2.15 -3.56 -47.77
C ASP A 655 -1.10 -4.13 -48.75
N ASP A 656 -0.99 -3.57 -49.96
CA ASP A 656 0.08 -3.97 -50.90
C ASP A 656 1.43 -3.37 -50.46
N ARG A 657 2.24 -4.21 -49.80
CA ARG A 657 3.56 -3.85 -49.28
C ARG A 657 4.48 -3.17 -50.30
N ARG A 658 4.48 -3.56 -51.58
CA ARG A 658 5.38 -2.97 -52.59
C ARG A 658 4.93 -1.56 -52.95
N VAL A 659 3.63 -1.38 -53.13
CA VAL A 659 3.02 -0.09 -53.47
C VAL A 659 3.14 0.88 -52.30
N VAL A 660 2.89 0.43 -51.07
CA VAL A 660 2.99 1.24 -49.84
C VAL A 660 4.40 1.79 -49.65
N ASN A 661 5.42 0.92 -49.69
CA ASN A 661 6.80 1.34 -49.47
C ASN A 661 7.31 2.27 -50.58
N THR A 662 6.85 2.08 -51.82
CA THR A 662 7.17 2.98 -52.94
C THR A 662 6.58 4.38 -52.71
N LYS A 663 5.30 4.46 -52.32
CA LYS A 663 4.62 5.74 -52.05
C LYS A 663 5.22 6.46 -50.84
N LEU A 664 5.59 5.73 -49.79
CA LEU A 664 6.31 6.31 -48.64
C LEU A 664 7.71 6.78 -49.01
N GLY A 665 8.42 6.06 -49.88
CA GLY A 665 9.75 6.45 -50.35
C GLY A 665 9.70 7.73 -51.18
N LEU A 666 8.67 7.88 -52.02
CA LEU A 666 8.45 9.12 -52.79
C LEU A 666 8.12 10.31 -51.87
N PHE A 667 7.36 10.09 -50.80
CA PHE A 667 7.10 11.14 -49.81
C PHE A 667 8.34 11.52 -49.01
N ASP A 668 9.17 10.54 -48.64
CA ASP A 668 10.47 10.76 -48.00
C ASP A 668 11.39 11.60 -48.89
N ILE A 669 11.58 11.21 -50.15
CA ILE A 669 12.36 11.97 -51.14
C ILE A 669 11.83 13.39 -51.30
N TYR A 670 10.50 13.57 -51.35
CA TYR A 670 9.88 14.88 -51.42
C TYR A 670 10.16 15.73 -50.18
N CYS A 671 10.04 15.16 -48.98
CA CYS A 671 10.38 15.83 -47.73
C CYS A 671 11.87 16.16 -47.64
N TRP A 672 12.74 15.29 -48.15
CA TRP A 672 14.17 15.50 -48.20
C TRP A 672 14.58 16.61 -49.18
N ARG A 673 13.88 16.75 -50.31
CA ARG A 673 14.20 17.78 -51.32
C ARG A 673 13.58 19.14 -51.01
N TYR A 674 12.33 19.16 -50.54
CA TYR A 674 11.51 20.38 -50.46
C TYR A 674 11.00 20.72 -49.04
N GLY A 675 11.10 19.79 -48.08
CA GLY A 675 10.97 20.06 -46.64
C GLY A 675 9.60 20.42 -46.07
N TRP A 676 8.62 20.76 -46.92
CA TRP A 676 7.28 21.17 -46.49
C TRP A 676 7.30 22.26 -45.38
N ASN A 677 8.29 23.15 -45.46
CA ASN A 677 8.50 24.30 -44.58
C ASN A 677 8.42 25.59 -45.40
N SER A 678 8.26 26.73 -44.71
CA SER A 678 8.17 28.07 -45.31
C SER A 678 9.36 28.39 -46.22
N ASP A 679 10.51 27.78 -45.95
CA ASP A 679 11.78 28.08 -46.62
C ASP A 679 12.06 27.14 -47.80
N HIS A 680 11.17 26.17 -48.07
CA HIS A 680 11.27 25.13 -49.10
C HIS A 680 12.61 24.37 -49.08
N ARG A 681 13.19 24.22 -47.88
CA ARG A 681 14.45 23.52 -47.65
C ARG A 681 14.20 22.12 -47.11
N GLY A 682 14.86 21.13 -47.71
CA GLY A 682 14.85 19.74 -47.30
C GLY A 682 14.83 19.48 -45.78
N ASN A 683 13.99 18.55 -45.34
CA ASN A 683 13.94 18.14 -43.95
C ASN A 683 15.18 17.36 -43.54
N LYS A 684 15.60 17.53 -42.28
CA LYS A 684 16.62 16.66 -41.66
C LYS A 684 16.06 15.24 -41.56
N TYR A 685 16.95 14.25 -41.67
CA TYR A 685 16.62 12.83 -41.58
C TYR A 685 15.77 12.46 -40.35
N SER A 686 16.10 13.00 -39.17
CA SER A 686 15.34 12.77 -37.94
C SER A 686 13.90 13.30 -37.99
N THR A 687 13.67 14.38 -38.73
CA THR A 687 12.32 14.95 -38.97
C THR A 687 11.52 14.07 -39.91
N ILE A 688 12.16 13.52 -40.95
CA ILE A 688 11.47 12.65 -41.91
C ILE A 688 11.08 11.33 -41.25
N LEU A 689 11.96 10.73 -40.44
CA LEU A 689 11.62 9.56 -39.62
C LEU A 689 10.38 9.82 -38.76
N LEU A 690 10.27 11.01 -38.14
CA LEU A 690 9.13 11.36 -37.32
C LEU A 690 7.84 11.53 -38.15
N LYS A 691 7.93 12.09 -39.37
CA LYS A 691 6.79 12.20 -40.30
C LYS A 691 6.30 10.83 -40.75
N LEU A 692 7.22 9.95 -41.15
CA LEU A 692 6.91 8.57 -41.53
C LEU A 692 6.30 7.80 -40.36
N ALA A 693 6.83 7.98 -39.14
CA ALA A 693 6.24 7.42 -37.93
C ALA A 693 4.80 7.93 -37.68
N SER A 694 4.54 9.23 -37.91
CA SER A 694 3.18 9.78 -37.83
C SER A 694 2.25 9.13 -38.86
N ILE A 695 2.68 8.97 -40.12
CA ILE A 695 1.87 8.35 -41.18
C ILE A 695 1.55 6.88 -40.85
N ARG A 696 2.56 6.12 -40.41
CA ARG A 696 2.38 4.73 -39.95
C ARG A 696 1.41 4.64 -38.77
N TRP A 697 1.49 5.60 -37.86
CA TRP A 697 0.57 5.69 -36.74
C TRP A 697 -0.87 5.97 -37.19
N TYR A 698 -1.10 6.86 -38.17
CA TYR A 698 -2.45 7.12 -38.70
C TYR A 698 -3.05 5.91 -39.43
N HIS A 699 -2.26 5.19 -40.23
CA HIS A 699 -2.73 3.96 -40.90
C HIS A 699 -3.08 2.86 -39.89
N ARG A 700 -2.23 2.68 -38.88
CA ARG A 700 -2.52 1.78 -37.76
C ARG A 700 -3.77 2.21 -36.97
N ARG A 701 -3.98 3.51 -36.81
CA ARG A 701 -5.08 4.08 -36.00
C ARG A 701 -6.44 4.04 -36.68
N PHE A 702 -6.52 4.41 -37.96
CA PHE A 702 -7.79 4.65 -38.65
C PHE A 702 -8.19 3.55 -39.63
N VAL A 703 -7.23 2.72 -40.07
CA VAL A 703 -7.47 1.63 -41.03
C VAL A 703 -7.02 0.27 -40.49
N GLY A 704 -6.28 0.25 -39.38
CA GLY A 704 -5.83 -1.00 -38.75
C GLY A 704 -4.66 -1.68 -39.48
N ILE A 705 -4.02 -1.00 -40.44
CA ILE A 705 -2.92 -1.55 -41.24
C ILE A 705 -1.58 -1.19 -40.58
N GLU A 706 -0.74 -2.19 -40.31
CA GLU A 706 0.64 -1.99 -39.87
C GLU A 706 1.59 -1.95 -41.06
N ILE A 707 2.05 -0.74 -41.40
CA ILE A 707 3.01 -0.57 -42.49
C ILE A 707 4.41 -1.01 -42.03
N VAL A 708 4.86 -2.15 -42.55
CA VAL A 708 6.20 -2.70 -42.32
C VAL A 708 7.17 -2.20 -43.41
N PRO A 709 8.35 -1.65 -43.05
CA PRO A 709 9.36 -1.25 -44.04
C PRO A 709 9.88 -2.47 -44.81
N SER A 710 10.04 -2.33 -46.12
CA SER A 710 10.76 -3.34 -46.91
C SER A 710 12.28 -3.18 -46.74
N PRO A 711 13.09 -4.23 -46.95
CA PRO A 711 14.55 -4.11 -46.93
C PRO A 711 15.08 -3.05 -47.90
N SER A 712 14.44 -2.89 -49.07
CA SER A 712 14.76 -1.83 -50.03
C SER A 712 14.44 -0.43 -49.51
N PHE A 713 13.36 -0.29 -48.74
CA PHE A 713 13.01 0.96 -48.07
C PHE A 713 13.96 1.26 -46.90
N GLU A 714 14.42 0.25 -46.17
CA GLU A 714 15.44 0.43 -45.13
C GLU A 714 16.78 0.88 -45.69
N ILE A 715 17.14 0.45 -46.91
CA ILE A 715 18.33 0.93 -47.63
C ILE A 715 18.15 2.39 -48.06
N LEU A 716 16.97 2.79 -48.54
CA LEU A 716 16.66 4.19 -48.86
C LEU A 716 16.78 5.11 -47.62
N MET A 717 16.46 4.56 -46.45
CA MET A 717 16.48 5.26 -45.16
C MET A 717 17.83 5.18 -44.43
N ARG A 718 18.91 4.70 -45.07
CA ARG A 718 20.29 4.74 -44.55
C ARG A 718 21.11 5.72 -45.36
#